data_AF-A0A165C5A4-F1
#
_entry.id   AF-A0A165C5A4-F1
#
_cell.length_a   1.000
_cell.length_b   1.000
_cell.length_c   1.000
_cell.angle_alpha   90.00
_cell.angle_beta   90.00
_cell.angle_gamma   90.00
#
_symmetry.space_group_name_H-M   'P 1'
#
loop_
_entity.id
_entity.type
_entity.pdbx_description
1 polymer ?
#
loop_
_entity_poly.entity_id
_entity_poly.type
_entity_poly.pdbx_seq_one_letter_code
_entity_poly.pdbx_strand_id
1 'polypeptide(L)'
;MGLPPSKTATLLVSSVTPRAEIAHAQPTATSSLTQIRRNDPLGSVKASKGPAPEAAAVKPSAASTSKGFTASASAIPSVLEGVQIIAHSKEVQKMMDSMQIAWGVQYEIARGICHGYWTWDDVTSSKLNSLRGSNVMAAPRVARVMLGHNLGRAIANDHPLWTELDREQDALQADPSRGLGLQGEWHGDANWYGGRIQQVSRLVKTESGSYKLVLERMLKRKSNRVARFLGSRRVLQVSVPDKQVREPEVTAVRLFFSQKFVLCGRVFVPFAAKDGKVYMMETNEDYERTPDRRADKNRMSLEDFVDWHNPLDLNGHQPITKWITRFDLGLSTSVPVLRFQGKGVDVFEIPDQCTVFRKPPTECIFTDGCGFMNGAALAKIAKHLGYSERPTVVQGRFGGAKGLWALHPKDQEPDALPRIWTRPSQQKIRYAELGLAQLIFDLVSPPRVTAPSRLSKLTIMNLSHNGVPDHLFVDLMREGLQKEMDALTTWSSEQDLLLLWNAVNQVGHVTMSIIRRQASGAARILGFGRAQDREDWEGDDGDDGENLDDILTEKSRNESGGEPVSAAAALMELLQAGFHPMKLEQLYEKLRQIVAARLEEFIKEFRIVVPQSAEAFIIPDPIGVLEEGQIQFRASQNLKDPLEDASPTVITGDVLIYRNPARVPSDIQKVTAVNHPALAAYINVIVLPVKGHRSLANLLAGGVSSADVCVCIYDANLVKNFHTPAINDPPADFMEKNFESEGSIEQVHDLHERLQAVAASISQRELQEVLISGLSDAPVGLYSIFHENAAYAYGYDSPQTLRAAYMFNVVLDSRKTGHRVLNDIFQSDQRKYGRKKPLCMRGVEAETSIYGTMGNPIPRSHGLPPFVLDELLRAGKKLQDAHLAHFEQLKKTSPENRDEDLTRPFEEAAAQAHPVLKNDLDLIDEHVRMHVRQWQQLSTLQLDGSPAKPRVSPKKFPSKPAGKARPKTEKDRLYQRLGESFVRGPDGLHILSALPGAVHTLIASAAYRANVKFAFRFAFRDLCRIKAEASGLIAFTPSFAELMAMPSSAVRVLAQMNQDAPHL
;
A
#
# COMPACT_ATOMS: atom_id res chain seq x y z
N MET A 1 -3.17 43.84 53.03
CA MET A 1 -3.09 42.70 53.97
C MET A 1 -2.68 41.49 53.16
N GLY A 2 -1.53 40.85 53.30
CA GLY A 2 -0.50 40.93 54.33
C GLY A 2 0.32 39.64 54.27
N LEU A 3 1.23 39.59 53.29
CA LEU A 3 2.59 39.01 53.29
C LEU A 3 2.87 37.50 53.61
N PRO A 4 4.05 37.00 53.15
CA PRO A 4 4.51 35.59 53.02
C PRO A 4 5.49 35.21 54.17
N PRO A 5 6.47 34.27 54.07
CA PRO A 5 7.70 34.28 53.20
C PRO A 5 8.16 32.85 52.75
N SER A 6 9.33 32.55 52.14
CA SER A 6 10.27 33.12 51.13
C SER A 6 11.61 32.34 51.23
N LYS A 7 12.41 32.36 50.14
CA LYS A 7 13.88 32.12 50.00
C LYS A 7 14.31 30.68 49.68
N THR A 8 14.93 30.32 48.54
CA THR A 8 15.89 30.93 47.57
C THR A 8 17.35 31.00 48.05
N ALA A 9 18.26 30.28 47.37
CA ALA A 9 19.54 30.72 46.76
C ALA A 9 20.45 29.49 46.45
N THR A 10 20.96 29.16 45.24
CA THR A 10 21.87 29.77 44.23
C THR A 10 23.38 29.50 44.45
N LEU A 11 24.09 29.25 43.32
CA LEU A 11 25.55 29.39 43.02
C LEU A 11 26.43 28.12 43.20
N LEU A 12 27.50 27.82 42.45
CA LEU A 12 28.18 28.32 41.23
C LEU A 12 29.31 27.31 40.86
N VAL A 13 29.52 27.06 39.56
CA VAL A 13 30.79 27.12 38.76
C VAL A 13 32.11 26.40 39.16
N SER A 14 32.71 25.80 38.10
CA SER A 14 34.14 25.52 37.80
C SER A 14 34.70 24.19 38.31
N SER A 15 35.73 23.54 37.74
CA SER A 15 36.43 23.51 36.44
C SER A 15 37.67 22.60 36.64
N VAL A 16 38.25 22.11 35.54
CA VAL A 16 39.65 21.64 35.40
C VAL A 16 39.98 20.16 35.72
N THR A 17 40.55 19.55 34.69
CA THR A 17 41.30 18.28 34.53
C THR A 17 42.51 18.12 35.47
N PRO A 18 43.14 16.93 35.57
CA PRO A 18 44.34 16.70 34.74
C PRO A 18 44.54 15.27 34.21
N ARG A 19 45.40 15.21 33.17
CA ARG A 19 46.09 14.05 32.58
C ARG A 19 47.13 13.43 33.53
N ALA A 20 47.41 12.13 33.35
CA ALA A 20 48.72 11.51 33.00
C ALA A 20 48.68 10.01 33.39
N GLU A 21 48.77 9.01 32.50
CA GLU A 21 49.91 8.51 31.71
C GLU A 21 50.87 7.58 32.51
N ILE A 22 51.17 6.41 31.89
CA ILE A 22 52.41 5.61 31.92
C ILE A 22 52.42 4.19 32.59
N ALA A 23 52.84 3.24 31.73
CA ALA A 23 53.68 2.03 31.90
C ALA A 23 53.11 0.64 32.28
N HIS A 24 53.11 -0.22 31.25
CA HIS A 24 53.83 -1.51 31.11
C HIS A 24 54.22 -2.32 32.36
N ALA A 25 53.86 -3.62 32.34
CA ALA A 25 54.82 -4.73 32.47
C ALA A 25 54.19 -6.08 32.06
N GLN A 26 54.82 -6.79 31.12
CA GLN A 26 54.84 -8.28 31.10
C GLN A 26 55.94 -8.75 32.06
N PRO A 27 55.94 -10.02 32.53
CA PRO A 27 56.75 -11.04 31.82
C PRO A 27 56.21 -12.51 31.85
N THR A 28 56.37 -13.17 30.70
CA THR A 28 56.88 -14.53 30.39
C THR A 28 56.77 -15.77 31.32
N ALA A 29 56.43 -16.89 30.65
CA ALA A 29 57.01 -18.26 30.74
C ALA A 29 56.65 -19.13 31.98
N THR A 30 56.49 -20.48 31.96
CA THR A 30 57.08 -21.55 31.12
C THR A 30 56.35 -22.90 31.35
N SER A 31 56.29 -23.73 30.30
CA SER A 31 56.33 -25.22 30.19
C SER A 31 55.86 -26.16 31.33
N SER A 32 55.16 -27.25 30.96
CA SER A 32 55.77 -28.60 30.84
C SER A 32 54.78 -29.71 30.41
N LEU A 33 55.35 -30.67 29.68
CA LEU A 33 54.79 -31.86 29.04
C LEU A 33 54.39 -32.97 30.03
N THR A 34 53.46 -33.85 29.62
CA THR A 34 53.63 -35.31 29.81
C THR A 34 52.77 -36.10 28.81
N GLN A 35 53.22 -37.33 28.55
CA GLN A 35 53.07 -38.12 27.33
C GLN A 35 52.35 -39.45 27.62
N ILE A 36 51.70 -40.02 26.59
CA ILE A 36 51.54 -41.46 26.26
C ILE A 36 50.60 -42.33 27.14
N ARG A 37 49.58 -42.97 26.51
CA ARG A 37 49.53 -44.42 26.20
C ARG A 37 48.30 -44.83 25.37
N ARG A 38 48.58 -45.63 24.34
CA ARG A 38 47.66 -46.48 23.56
C ARG A 38 47.19 -47.67 24.40
N ASN A 39 46.03 -48.25 24.05
CA ASN A 39 45.84 -49.69 23.89
C ASN A 39 44.49 -50.02 23.21
N ASP A 40 44.57 -50.68 22.06
CA ASP A 40 43.55 -51.63 21.59
C ASP A 40 43.59 -52.91 22.45
N PRO A 41 42.59 -53.81 22.32
CA PRO A 41 42.92 -55.04 21.61
C PRO A 41 41.83 -55.60 20.68
N LEU A 42 42.33 -56.43 19.76
CA LEU A 42 41.69 -57.26 18.74
C LEU A 42 40.66 -58.29 19.23
N GLY A 43 39.78 -58.66 18.29
CA GLY A 43 39.12 -59.97 18.21
C GLY A 43 38.52 -60.21 16.82
N SER A 44 39.15 -61.08 16.03
CA SER A 44 38.89 -61.36 14.60
C SER A 44 38.26 -62.74 14.39
N VAL A 45 38.06 -63.10 13.09
CA VAL A 45 37.89 -64.45 12.48
C VAL A 45 36.41 -64.83 12.21
N LYS A 46 35.92 -65.23 11.03
CA LYS A 46 36.50 -65.98 9.87
C LYS A 46 35.67 -65.76 8.57
N ALA A 47 36.33 -66.00 7.44
CA ALA A 47 35.88 -65.87 6.05
C ALA A 47 35.39 -67.18 5.40
N SER A 48 34.66 -67.09 4.27
CA SER A 48 34.69 -68.01 3.10
C SER A 48 33.60 -67.63 2.09
N LYS A 49 33.63 -67.81 0.76
CA LYS A 49 34.57 -68.22 -0.31
C LYS A 49 33.84 -67.86 -1.63
N GLY A 50 34.53 -67.44 -2.70
CA GLY A 50 33.99 -67.39 -4.09
C GLY A 50 33.74 -68.80 -4.66
N PRO A 51 33.16 -69.00 -5.89
CA PRO A 51 33.61 -68.38 -7.16
C PRO A 51 32.50 -68.11 -8.25
N ALA A 52 32.93 -67.64 -9.43
CA ALA A 52 32.20 -67.43 -10.72
C ALA A 52 31.68 -68.77 -11.36
N PRO A 53 30.89 -68.85 -12.48
CA PRO A 53 31.02 -68.14 -13.79
C PRO A 53 29.71 -67.82 -14.59
N GLU A 54 29.88 -67.26 -15.79
CA GLU A 54 28.89 -67.04 -16.87
C GLU A 54 28.28 -68.34 -17.46
N ALA A 55 27.02 -68.27 -17.97
CA ALA A 55 26.63 -68.63 -19.35
C ALA A 55 25.11 -68.95 -19.54
N ALA A 56 24.47 -68.12 -20.37
CA ALA A 56 23.64 -68.45 -21.55
C ALA A 56 22.18 -68.99 -21.50
N ALA A 57 21.41 -68.37 -22.43
CA ALA A 57 20.25 -68.84 -23.22
C ALA A 57 18.85 -68.52 -22.64
N VAL A 58 17.88 -67.89 -23.33
CA VAL A 58 17.48 -67.91 -24.75
C VAL A 58 16.68 -66.63 -25.13
N LYS A 59 16.95 -66.01 -26.30
CA LYS A 59 16.04 -65.16 -27.13
C LYS A 59 15.30 -66.09 -28.13
N PRO A 60 14.15 -65.77 -28.80
CA PRO A 60 13.80 -64.44 -29.37
C PRO A 60 12.27 -64.10 -29.48
N SER A 61 11.92 -62.85 -29.81
CA SER A 61 11.22 -62.50 -31.08
C SER A 61 10.72 -61.04 -31.08
N ALA A 62 10.52 -60.55 -32.29
CA ALA A 62 10.46 -59.15 -32.67
C ALA A 62 9.04 -58.65 -32.98
N ALA A 63 8.92 -57.33 -32.93
CA ALA A 63 8.09 -56.43 -33.74
C ALA A 63 6.54 -56.57 -33.72
N SER A 64 5.87 -55.54 -33.19
CA SER A 64 4.81 -54.85 -33.92
C SER A 64 4.64 -53.39 -33.45
N THR A 65 4.97 -52.48 -34.37
CA THR A 65 4.48 -51.11 -34.57
C THR A 65 3.24 -50.66 -33.77
N SER A 66 3.35 -49.53 -33.07
CA SER A 66 2.21 -48.61 -32.91
C SER A 66 2.61 -47.14 -33.13
N LYS A 67 2.07 -46.68 -34.26
CA LYS A 67 1.89 -45.34 -34.84
C LYS A 67 2.07 -44.14 -33.90
N GLY A 68 2.91 -43.21 -34.37
CA GLY A 68 3.05 -41.88 -33.80
C GLY A 68 1.84 -40.98 -33.95
N PHE A 69 1.78 -40.01 -33.04
CA PHE A 69 1.17 -38.71 -33.28
C PHE A 69 2.30 -37.68 -33.33
N THR A 70 2.69 -37.31 -34.54
CA THR A 70 3.51 -36.14 -34.83
C THR A 70 2.66 -34.89 -34.60
N ALA A 71 2.82 -34.23 -33.45
CA ALA A 71 2.46 -32.83 -33.32
C ALA A 71 3.62 -32.00 -33.89
N SER A 72 3.31 -31.21 -34.92
CA SER A 72 4.24 -30.41 -35.70
C SER A 72 5.14 -29.54 -34.84
N ALA A 73 6.45 -29.79 -34.93
CA ALA A 73 7.48 -28.83 -34.55
C ALA A 73 7.36 -27.58 -35.43
N SER A 74 6.54 -26.62 -35.01
CA SER A 74 6.64 -25.25 -35.51
C SER A 74 7.94 -24.68 -34.95
N ALA A 75 8.89 -24.42 -35.84
CA ALA A 75 10.18 -23.82 -35.56
C ALA A 75 10.06 -22.69 -34.52
N ILE A 76 10.58 -22.95 -33.32
CA ILE A 76 10.91 -21.89 -32.37
C ILE A 76 12.01 -21.08 -33.06
N PRO A 77 11.84 -19.78 -33.33
CA PRO A 77 12.92 -18.97 -33.86
C PRO A 77 14.06 -19.05 -32.85
N SER A 78 15.23 -19.48 -33.32
CA SER A 78 16.50 -19.32 -32.62
C SER A 78 16.77 -17.83 -32.45
N VAL A 79 16.23 -17.23 -31.38
CA VAL A 79 16.57 -15.86 -30.99
C VAL A 79 17.96 -15.94 -30.37
N LEU A 80 18.93 -15.43 -31.13
CA LEU A 80 20.31 -15.22 -30.75
C LEU A 80 20.40 -14.41 -29.43
N GLU A 81 21.22 -14.93 -28.49
CA GLU A 81 21.91 -14.25 -27.37
C GLU A 81 21.13 -13.34 -26.38
N GLY A 82 20.60 -13.96 -25.32
CA GLY A 82 20.93 -13.74 -23.88
C GLY A 82 20.73 -12.38 -23.17
N VAL A 83 20.59 -11.25 -23.87
CA VAL A 83 20.60 -9.91 -23.26
C VAL A 83 19.55 -8.98 -23.88
N GLN A 84 18.73 -8.34 -23.05
CA GLN A 84 17.75 -7.32 -23.42
C GLN A 84 18.26 -5.93 -23.08
N ILE A 85 18.37 -5.04 -24.08
CA ILE A 85 18.78 -3.66 -23.85
C ILE A 85 17.54 -2.82 -23.49
N ILE A 86 17.50 -2.31 -22.26
CA ILE A 86 16.51 -1.30 -21.85
C ILE A 86 16.88 0.03 -22.50
N ALA A 87 18.12 0.47 -22.29
CA ALA A 87 18.70 1.67 -22.88
C ALA A 87 20.22 1.65 -22.70
N HIS A 88 20.98 1.64 -23.80
CA HIS A 88 22.44 1.72 -23.77
C HIS A 88 23.02 2.22 -25.10
N SER A 89 24.13 2.96 -25.04
CA SER A 89 25.05 3.24 -26.14
C SER A 89 26.46 3.20 -25.57
N LYS A 90 27.35 2.45 -26.21
CA LYS A 90 28.74 2.27 -25.81
C LYS A 90 29.51 3.58 -25.76
N GLU A 91 29.41 4.38 -26.82
CA GLU A 91 30.11 5.65 -26.99
C GLU A 91 29.62 6.67 -25.96
N VAL A 92 28.31 6.79 -25.81
CA VAL A 92 27.70 7.73 -24.85
C VAL A 92 27.98 7.30 -23.42
N GLN A 93 27.91 6.00 -23.10
CA GLN A 93 28.23 5.51 -21.76
C GLN A 93 29.69 5.80 -21.39
N LYS A 94 30.63 5.57 -22.32
CA LYS A 94 32.04 5.92 -22.13
C LYS A 94 32.23 7.41 -21.83
N MET A 95 31.49 8.28 -22.54
CA MET A 95 31.50 9.72 -22.25
C MET A 95 30.92 10.03 -20.86
N MET A 96 29.74 9.49 -20.53
CA MET A 96 29.09 9.71 -19.23
C MET A 96 29.96 9.26 -18.06
N ASP A 97 30.61 8.10 -18.16
CA ASP A 97 31.52 7.59 -17.14
C ASP A 97 32.79 8.47 -17.01
N SER A 98 33.36 8.92 -18.15
CA SER A 98 34.53 9.82 -18.15
C SER A 98 34.24 11.18 -17.54
N MET A 99 33.01 11.69 -17.70
CA MET A 99 32.56 12.98 -17.18
C MET A 99 31.97 12.89 -15.75
N GLN A 100 31.85 11.67 -15.22
CA GLN A 100 31.26 11.36 -13.92
C GLN A 100 29.82 11.89 -13.80
N ILE A 101 29.00 11.61 -14.82
CA ILE A 101 27.59 12.00 -14.84
C ILE A 101 26.82 11.22 -13.77
N ALA A 102 26.09 11.93 -12.91
CA ALA A 102 25.33 11.33 -11.82
C ALA A 102 24.23 10.37 -12.32
N TRP A 103 23.93 9.32 -11.54
CA TRP A 103 23.03 8.24 -11.97
C TRP A 103 21.63 8.70 -12.37
N GLY A 104 21.00 9.60 -11.61
CA GLY A 104 19.68 10.15 -11.92
C GLY A 104 19.66 10.91 -13.26
N VAL A 105 20.79 11.53 -13.65
CA VAL A 105 20.94 12.13 -14.97
C VAL A 105 21.00 11.06 -16.06
N GLN A 106 21.82 10.01 -15.87
CA GLN A 106 21.91 8.88 -16.81
C GLN A 106 20.54 8.21 -17.00
N TYR A 107 19.81 8.00 -15.90
CA TYR A 107 18.47 7.42 -15.89
C TYR A 107 17.44 8.28 -16.62
N GLU A 108 17.41 9.61 -16.40
CA GLU A 108 16.47 10.49 -17.12
C GLU A 108 16.80 10.59 -18.61
N ILE A 109 18.09 10.55 -19.00
CA ILE A 109 18.49 10.45 -20.40
C ILE A 109 17.97 9.14 -21.00
N ALA A 110 18.25 8.01 -20.35
CA ALA A 110 17.76 6.69 -20.76
C ALA A 110 16.23 6.64 -20.85
N ARG A 111 15.51 7.28 -19.90
CA ARG A 111 14.06 7.37 -19.95
C ARG A 111 13.58 8.08 -21.21
N GLY A 112 14.17 9.23 -21.56
CA GLY A 112 13.78 9.92 -22.79
C GLY A 112 14.05 9.11 -24.06
N ILE A 113 15.12 8.29 -24.08
CA ILE A 113 15.37 7.32 -25.15
C ILE A 113 14.24 6.27 -25.22
N CYS A 114 13.86 5.67 -24.08
CA CYS A 114 12.79 4.66 -24.06
C CYS A 114 11.44 5.18 -24.56
N HIS A 115 11.14 6.46 -24.31
CA HIS A 115 9.91 7.13 -24.77
C HIS A 115 10.03 7.75 -26.16
N GLY A 116 11.19 7.70 -26.80
CA GLY A 116 11.42 8.28 -28.13
C GLY A 116 11.41 9.81 -28.15
N TYR A 117 11.68 10.47 -27.03
CA TYR A 117 11.77 11.93 -26.96
C TYR A 117 13.05 12.47 -27.61
N TRP A 118 14.11 11.66 -27.64
CA TRP A 118 15.39 11.90 -28.30
C TRP A 118 16.07 10.56 -28.60
N THR A 119 17.15 10.57 -29.37
CA THR A 119 18.00 9.40 -29.67
C THR A 119 19.37 9.52 -28.96
N TRP A 120 20.18 8.47 -29.03
CA TRP A 120 21.54 8.51 -28.47
C TRP A 120 22.45 9.49 -29.23
N ASP A 121 22.19 9.73 -30.52
CA ASP A 121 22.93 10.70 -31.34
C ASP A 121 22.70 12.15 -30.85
N ASP A 122 21.52 12.41 -30.27
CA ASP A 122 21.20 13.71 -29.67
C ASP A 122 21.97 13.99 -28.38
N VAL A 123 22.58 12.97 -27.75
CA VAL A 123 23.31 13.05 -26.49
C VAL A 123 24.78 13.41 -26.76
N THR A 124 25.02 14.69 -27.01
CA THR A 124 26.36 15.20 -27.35
C THR A 124 27.22 15.52 -26.12
N SER A 125 28.54 15.52 -26.29
CA SER A 125 29.51 15.93 -25.26
C SER A 125 29.22 17.33 -24.68
N SER A 126 28.75 18.27 -25.51
CA SER A 126 28.36 19.61 -25.06
C SER A 126 27.15 19.57 -24.10
N LYS A 127 26.11 18.80 -24.45
CA LYS A 127 24.94 18.64 -23.58
C LYS A 127 25.31 17.94 -22.27
N LEU A 128 26.10 16.87 -22.32
CA LEU A 128 26.57 16.16 -21.13
C LEU A 128 27.40 17.07 -20.21
N ASN A 129 28.29 17.90 -20.76
CA ASN A 129 29.03 18.89 -19.98
C ASN A 129 28.11 19.86 -19.22
N SER A 130 26.99 20.27 -19.83
CA SER A 130 26.01 21.15 -19.17
C SER A 130 25.20 20.46 -18.06
N LEU A 131 25.20 19.12 -18.03
CA LEU A 131 24.50 18.24 -17.09
C LEU A 131 25.43 17.61 -16.05
N ARG A 132 26.64 18.14 -15.86
CA ARG A 132 27.52 17.72 -14.76
C ARG A 132 27.04 18.27 -13.42
N GLY A 133 27.37 17.55 -12.34
CA GLY A 133 27.00 17.89 -10.98
C GLY A 133 26.20 16.79 -10.30
N SER A 134 25.69 17.08 -9.11
CA SER A 134 24.83 16.19 -8.33
C SER A 134 23.47 15.98 -9.00
N ASN A 135 22.75 14.92 -8.60
CA ASN A 135 21.42 14.63 -9.12
C ASN A 135 20.47 15.82 -8.88
N VAL A 136 20.51 16.44 -7.70
CA VAL A 136 19.64 17.57 -7.35
C VAL A 136 19.83 18.77 -8.28
N MET A 137 21.06 19.02 -8.75
CA MET A 137 21.36 20.13 -9.64
C MET A 137 21.09 19.80 -11.11
N ALA A 138 21.44 18.58 -11.55
CA ALA A 138 21.51 18.24 -12.97
C ALA A 138 20.28 17.47 -13.49
N ALA A 139 19.72 16.53 -12.72
CA ALA A 139 18.64 15.65 -13.20
C ALA A 139 17.38 16.44 -13.61
N PRO A 140 16.90 17.46 -12.87
CA PRO A 140 15.77 18.28 -13.29
C PRO A 140 15.99 19.05 -14.61
N ARG A 141 17.25 19.22 -15.03
CA ARG A 141 17.62 19.99 -16.23
C ARG A 141 17.66 19.14 -17.50
N VAL A 142 17.66 17.81 -17.39
CA VAL A 142 17.85 16.88 -18.51
C VAL A 142 16.90 17.18 -19.66
N ALA A 143 15.58 17.20 -19.41
CA ALA A 143 14.60 17.44 -20.47
C ALA A 143 14.82 18.78 -21.20
N ARG A 144 15.12 19.84 -20.45
CA ARG A 144 15.40 21.18 -21.01
C ARG A 144 16.67 21.19 -21.86
N VAL A 145 17.74 20.56 -21.39
CA VAL A 145 19.01 20.48 -22.13
C VAL A 145 18.86 19.62 -23.39
N MET A 146 18.12 18.52 -23.31
CA MET A 146 17.94 17.61 -24.43
C MET A 146 17.06 18.21 -25.54
N LEU A 147 15.97 18.90 -25.17
CA LEU A 147 14.98 19.44 -26.12
C LEU A 147 15.27 20.88 -26.58
N GLY A 148 16.14 21.64 -25.90
CA GLY A 148 16.55 22.99 -26.31
C GLY A 148 15.51 24.10 -26.10
N HIS A 149 14.37 23.82 -25.45
CA HIS A 149 13.34 24.82 -25.11
C HIS A 149 12.76 24.58 -23.71
N ASN A 150 12.21 25.63 -23.10
CA ASN A 150 11.51 25.53 -21.82
C ASN A 150 10.16 24.82 -22.03
N LEU A 151 10.05 23.58 -21.55
CA LEU A 151 8.75 23.05 -21.17
C LEU A 151 8.21 23.97 -20.07
N GLY A 152 7.11 24.68 -20.36
CA GLY A 152 6.42 25.54 -19.41
C GLY A 152 6.26 24.83 -18.06
N ARG A 153 6.62 25.54 -16.98
CA ARG A 153 6.56 25.14 -15.56
C ARG A 153 5.91 23.77 -15.29
N ALA A 154 6.73 22.72 -15.23
CA ALA A 154 6.37 21.45 -14.60
C ALA A 154 7.50 20.88 -13.71
N ILE A 155 8.57 21.64 -13.45
CA ILE A 155 9.73 21.23 -12.62
C ILE A 155 9.56 21.72 -11.17
N ALA A 156 8.34 21.68 -10.64
CA ALA A 156 8.12 21.99 -9.23
C ALA A 156 8.02 20.67 -8.44
N ASN A 157 8.96 20.47 -7.50
CA ASN A 157 8.91 19.54 -6.35
C ASN A 157 9.61 18.17 -6.42
N ASP A 158 10.56 17.90 -7.32
CA ASP A 158 11.42 16.69 -7.20
C ASP A 158 12.70 16.88 -6.38
N HIS A 159 12.95 18.07 -5.85
CA HIS A 159 14.14 18.32 -5.03
C HIS A 159 14.31 17.28 -3.90
N PRO A 160 13.26 16.86 -3.16
CA PRO A 160 13.41 15.84 -2.11
C PRO A 160 13.77 14.44 -2.63
N LEU A 161 13.42 14.11 -3.87
CA LEU A 161 13.78 12.85 -4.53
C LEU A 161 15.28 12.85 -4.86
N TRP A 162 15.73 13.88 -5.57
CA TRP A 162 17.11 13.95 -6.03
C TRP A 162 18.11 14.15 -4.89
N THR A 163 17.76 14.95 -3.87
CA THR A 163 18.55 15.06 -2.64
C THR A 163 18.71 13.72 -1.92
N GLU A 164 17.66 12.90 -1.88
CA GLU A 164 17.74 11.58 -1.26
C GLU A 164 18.61 10.62 -2.09
N LEU A 165 18.53 10.67 -3.42
CA LEU A 165 19.38 9.86 -4.30
C LEU A 165 20.86 10.24 -4.18
N ASP A 166 21.19 11.53 -4.10
CA ASP A 166 22.54 12.02 -3.81
C ASP A 166 23.04 11.51 -2.45
N ARG A 167 22.21 11.66 -1.41
CA ARG A 167 22.53 11.23 -0.05
C ARG A 167 22.79 9.72 0.05
N GLU A 168 21.98 8.91 -0.63
CA GLU A 168 22.16 7.45 -0.68
C GLU A 168 23.40 7.05 -1.48
N GLN A 169 23.70 7.76 -2.56
CA GLN A 169 24.91 7.55 -3.34
C GLN A 169 26.18 7.88 -2.53
N ASP A 170 26.16 8.95 -1.73
CA ASP A 170 27.25 9.30 -0.82
C ASP A 170 27.41 8.25 0.30
N ALA A 171 26.29 7.76 0.85
CA ALA A 171 26.31 6.69 1.86
C ALA A 171 26.97 5.41 1.33
N LEU A 172 26.58 4.96 0.14
CA LEU A 172 27.17 3.77 -0.51
C LEU A 172 28.68 3.89 -0.74
N GLN A 173 29.20 5.11 -0.94
CA GLN A 173 30.62 5.36 -1.14
C GLN A 173 31.40 5.41 0.17
N ALA A 174 30.81 5.98 1.23
CA ALA A 174 31.45 6.14 2.53
C ALA A 174 31.45 4.83 3.34
N ASP A 175 30.28 4.20 3.48
CA ASP A 175 30.08 2.94 4.19
C ASP A 175 28.83 2.23 3.61
N PRO A 176 28.99 1.11 2.89
CA PRO A 176 27.88 0.38 2.29
C PRO A 176 26.80 -0.04 3.29
N SER A 177 27.17 -0.20 4.57
CA SER A 177 26.23 -0.59 5.62
C SER A 177 25.35 0.56 6.11
N ARG A 178 25.70 1.82 5.81
CA ARG A 178 24.98 3.01 6.29
C ARG A 178 23.54 3.05 5.78
N GLY A 179 23.28 2.51 4.58
CA GLY A 179 21.93 2.37 4.03
C GLY A 179 20.99 1.56 4.92
N LEU A 180 21.51 0.66 5.75
CA LEU A 180 20.72 -0.12 6.72
C LEU A 180 20.16 0.71 7.87
N GLY A 181 20.70 1.92 8.10
CA GLY A 181 20.27 2.84 9.16
C GLY A 181 20.93 2.57 10.52
N LEU A 182 20.47 3.31 11.54
CA LEU A 182 20.92 3.22 12.94
C LEU A 182 22.41 3.58 13.15
N GLN A 183 22.96 4.47 12.31
CA GLN A 183 24.36 4.94 12.38
C GLN A 183 24.49 6.44 12.66
N GLY A 184 23.46 7.05 13.24
CA GLY A 184 23.41 8.47 13.57
C GLY A 184 23.05 9.37 12.39
N GLU A 185 23.38 10.65 12.54
CA GLU A 185 23.04 11.69 11.57
C GLU A 185 23.80 11.52 10.24
N TRP A 186 23.10 11.81 9.14
CA TRP A 186 23.66 11.78 7.80
C TRP A 186 23.02 12.87 6.92
N HIS A 187 23.83 13.85 6.49
CA HIS A 187 23.42 14.98 5.67
C HIS A 187 22.13 15.66 6.16
N GLY A 188 22.07 15.99 7.46
CA GLY A 188 20.97 16.68 8.12
C GLY A 188 19.78 15.81 8.51
N ASP A 189 19.82 14.50 8.29
CA ASP A 189 18.80 13.55 8.75
C ASP A 189 19.36 12.73 9.94
N ALA A 190 18.86 13.01 11.15
CA ALA A 190 19.38 12.46 12.41
C ALA A 190 19.25 10.94 12.54
N ASN A 191 18.30 10.33 11.82
CA ASN A 191 18.00 8.90 11.85
C ASN A 191 17.93 8.34 10.43
N TRP A 192 18.86 8.76 9.57
CA TRP A 192 18.84 8.39 8.16
C TRP A 192 18.93 6.87 7.94
N TYR A 193 18.19 6.39 6.95
CA TYR A 193 18.31 5.05 6.36
C TYR A 193 17.97 5.13 4.87
N GLY A 194 18.56 4.22 4.08
CA GLY A 194 18.45 4.18 2.63
C GLY A 194 17.20 3.45 2.11
N GLY A 195 17.22 3.06 0.83
CA GLY A 195 16.15 2.28 0.20
C GLY A 195 14.86 3.05 -0.04
N ARG A 196 14.87 4.39 0.03
CA ARG A 196 13.68 5.25 -0.10
C ARG A 196 13.43 5.71 -1.55
N ILE A 197 14.22 5.26 -2.52
CA ILE A 197 14.02 5.56 -3.93
C ILE A 197 13.60 4.29 -4.68
N GLN A 198 12.62 4.42 -5.55
CA GLN A 198 12.16 3.35 -6.43
C GLN A 198 12.44 3.73 -7.88
N GLN A 199 13.20 2.88 -8.56
CA GLN A 199 13.36 2.94 -10.01
C GLN A 199 12.28 2.09 -10.64
N VAL A 200 11.44 2.70 -11.47
CA VAL A 200 10.24 2.06 -12.01
C VAL A 200 10.38 1.85 -13.51
N SER A 201 9.98 0.69 -13.98
CA SER A 201 9.85 0.35 -15.40
C SER A 201 8.50 -0.32 -15.63
N ARG A 202 7.99 -0.28 -16.85
CA ARG A 202 6.77 -0.96 -17.26
C ARG A 202 7.06 -1.94 -18.39
N LEU A 203 6.49 -3.14 -18.27
CA LEU A 203 6.46 -4.10 -19.37
C LEU A 203 5.48 -3.62 -20.45
N VAL A 204 5.94 -3.50 -21.68
CA VAL A 204 5.13 -3.10 -22.83
C VAL A 204 5.25 -4.16 -23.92
N LYS A 205 4.09 -4.56 -24.46
CA LYS A 205 4.02 -5.42 -25.64
C LYS A 205 4.13 -4.55 -26.89
N THR A 206 5.06 -4.88 -27.77
CA THR A 206 5.29 -4.18 -29.04
C THR A 206 4.24 -4.60 -30.08
N GLU A 207 4.13 -3.84 -31.16
CA GLU A 207 3.25 -4.18 -32.30
C GLU A 207 3.64 -5.52 -32.96
N SER A 208 4.92 -5.90 -32.89
CA SER A 208 5.42 -7.20 -33.37
C SER A 208 5.10 -8.36 -32.43
N GLY A 209 4.47 -8.10 -31.28
CA GLY A 209 4.13 -9.10 -30.27
C GLY A 209 5.27 -9.44 -29.30
N SER A 210 6.45 -8.84 -29.44
CA SER A 210 7.56 -8.97 -28.49
C SER A 210 7.35 -8.11 -27.24
N TYR A 211 8.16 -8.33 -26.21
CA TYR A 211 8.13 -7.53 -24.98
C TYR A 211 9.33 -6.60 -24.90
N LYS A 212 9.14 -5.41 -24.34
CA LYS A 212 10.21 -4.49 -23.98
C LYS A 212 9.92 -3.80 -22.65
N LEU A 213 10.96 -3.27 -22.03
CA LEU A 213 10.86 -2.47 -20.82
C LEU A 213 10.95 -0.99 -21.15
N VAL A 214 10.04 -0.19 -20.58
CA VAL A 214 10.03 1.27 -20.73
C VAL A 214 10.19 1.89 -19.35
N LEU A 215 11.23 2.70 -19.17
CA LEU A 215 11.50 3.40 -17.91
C LEU A 215 10.41 4.44 -17.60
N GLU A 216 10.06 4.53 -16.33
CA GLU A 216 9.15 5.51 -15.78
C GLU A 216 9.92 6.54 -14.94
N ARG A 217 9.22 7.51 -14.35
CA ARG A 217 9.85 8.46 -13.42
C ARG A 217 10.23 7.75 -12.11
N MET A 218 11.42 8.05 -11.59
CA MET A 218 11.81 7.61 -10.24
C MET A 218 10.89 8.22 -9.19
N LEU A 219 10.62 7.46 -8.12
CA LEU A 219 9.74 7.89 -7.05
C LEU A 219 10.43 7.77 -5.69
N LYS A 220 10.22 8.75 -4.81
CA LYS A 220 10.61 8.65 -3.40
C LYS A 220 9.48 7.96 -2.64
N ARG A 221 9.72 6.75 -2.13
CA ARG A 221 8.71 5.86 -1.54
C ARG A 221 9.21 5.20 -0.24
N LYS A 222 8.39 4.27 0.25
CA LYS A 222 8.67 3.35 1.36
C LYS A 222 9.97 2.57 1.15
N SER A 223 10.69 2.35 2.25
CA SER A 223 11.95 1.57 2.27
C SER A 223 11.71 0.09 2.55
N ASN A 224 12.61 -0.75 2.07
CA ASN A 224 12.66 -2.18 2.39
C ASN A 224 14.13 -2.62 2.60
N ARG A 225 14.33 -3.80 3.19
CA ARG A 225 15.66 -4.28 3.58
C ARG A 225 16.58 -4.49 2.38
N VAL A 226 16.06 -5.03 1.29
CA VAL A 226 16.83 -5.28 0.06
C VAL A 226 17.37 -3.98 -0.52
N ALA A 227 16.52 -2.95 -0.64
CA ALA A 227 16.92 -1.65 -1.15
C ALA A 227 17.87 -0.92 -0.18
N ARG A 228 17.71 -1.09 1.15
CA ARG A 228 18.68 -0.57 2.14
C ARG A 228 20.05 -1.23 2.04
N PHE A 229 20.08 -2.53 1.75
CA PHE A 229 21.30 -3.32 1.66
C PHE A 229 22.03 -3.09 0.34
N LEU A 230 21.34 -3.18 -0.80
CA LEU A 230 21.93 -3.01 -2.13
C LEU A 230 22.12 -1.53 -2.51
N GLY A 231 21.30 -0.64 -1.95
CA GLY A 231 21.11 0.72 -2.41
C GLY A 231 20.03 0.82 -3.49
N SER A 232 19.15 1.83 -3.39
CA SER A 232 18.01 2.01 -4.27
C SER A 232 18.37 2.03 -5.77
N ARG A 233 19.53 2.60 -6.14
CA ARG A 233 20.00 2.63 -7.53
C ARG A 233 20.29 1.26 -8.14
N ARG A 234 20.44 0.25 -7.29
CA ARG A 234 20.74 -1.14 -7.68
C ARG A 234 19.51 -2.02 -7.74
N VAL A 235 18.32 -1.47 -7.46
CA VAL A 235 17.05 -2.21 -7.51
C VAL A 235 16.14 -1.56 -8.54
N LEU A 236 15.66 -2.35 -9.50
CA LEU A 236 14.71 -1.93 -10.53
C LEU A 236 13.40 -2.69 -10.35
N GLN A 237 12.29 -1.97 -10.28
CA GLN A 237 10.95 -2.53 -10.15
C GLN A 237 10.23 -2.44 -11.50
N VAL A 238 9.77 -3.57 -12.01
CA VAL A 238 9.07 -3.68 -13.29
C VAL A 238 7.60 -3.99 -13.05
N SER A 239 6.70 -3.09 -13.45
CA SER A 239 5.25 -3.33 -13.44
C SER A 239 4.85 -4.20 -14.63
N VAL A 240 4.12 -5.29 -14.34
CA VAL A 240 3.60 -6.22 -15.34
C VAL A 240 2.07 -6.10 -15.39
N PRO A 241 1.48 -5.69 -16.53
CA PRO A 241 0.03 -5.66 -16.72
C PRO A 241 -0.69 -6.98 -16.37
N ASP A 242 -1.87 -6.91 -15.73
CA ASP A 242 -2.65 -8.08 -15.29
C ASP A 242 -2.96 -9.12 -16.39
N LYS A 243 -3.10 -8.66 -17.63
CA LYS A 243 -3.36 -9.56 -18.77
C LYS A 243 -2.16 -10.43 -19.11
N GLN A 244 -0.95 -9.92 -18.84
CA GLN A 244 0.32 -10.55 -19.18
C GLN A 244 0.80 -11.54 -18.11
N VAL A 245 0.27 -11.48 -16.89
CA VAL A 245 0.51 -12.47 -15.82
C VAL A 245 -0.43 -13.69 -15.89
N ARG A 246 -1.24 -13.80 -16.94
CA ARG A 246 -2.21 -14.87 -17.17
C ARG A 246 -1.89 -15.67 -18.43
N GLU A 247 -2.41 -16.90 -18.49
CA GLU A 247 -2.30 -17.73 -19.71
C GLU A 247 -3.09 -17.11 -20.88
N PRO A 248 -2.58 -17.21 -22.14
CA PRO A 248 -1.34 -17.88 -22.56
C PRO A 248 -0.07 -17.01 -22.48
N GLU A 249 -0.18 -15.73 -22.08
CA GLU A 249 0.93 -14.76 -22.17
C GLU A 249 2.03 -14.99 -21.11
N VAL A 250 1.67 -15.49 -19.92
CA VAL A 250 2.59 -15.62 -18.78
C VAL A 250 3.83 -16.45 -19.09
N THR A 251 3.71 -17.48 -19.93
CA THR A 251 4.84 -18.32 -20.33
C THR A 251 5.88 -17.52 -21.12
N ALA A 252 5.42 -16.70 -22.09
CA ALA A 252 6.31 -15.84 -22.87
C ALA A 252 6.92 -14.72 -22.02
N VAL A 253 6.16 -14.19 -21.05
CA VAL A 253 6.63 -13.16 -20.12
C VAL A 253 7.70 -13.73 -19.17
N ARG A 254 7.53 -14.94 -18.65
CA ARG A 254 8.57 -15.63 -17.86
C ARG A 254 9.85 -15.80 -18.66
N LEU A 255 9.75 -16.32 -19.90
CA LEU A 255 10.91 -16.46 -20.78
C LEU A 255 11.62 -15.14 -21.09
N PHE A 256 10.87 -14.04 -21.17
CA PHE A 256 11.45 -12.70 -21.32
C PHE A 256 12.24 -12.28 -20.07
N PHE A 257 11.69 -12.52 -18.87
CA PHE A 257 12.35 -12.21 -17.61
C PHE A 257 13.49 -13.19 -17.23
N SER A 258 13.61 -14.35 -17.89
CA SER A 258 14.77 -15.23 -17.73
C SER A 258 16.08 -14.69 -18.36
N GLN A 259 16.03 -13.49 -18.94
CA GLN A 259 17.15 -12.87 -19.65
C GLN A 259 17.84 -11.80 -18.79
N LYS A 260 19.05 -11.39 -19.18
CA LYS A 260 19.76 -10.28 -18.55
C LYS A 260 19.31 -8.94 -19.15
N PHE A 261 19.22 -7.89 -18.35
CA PHE A 261 18.73 -6.58 -18.78
C PHE A 261 19.82 -5.51 -18.67
N VAL A 262 20.08 -4.75 -19.74
CA VAL A 262 21.12 -3.71 -19.74
C VAL A 262 20.51 -2.33 -19.66
N LEU A 263 20.94 -1.57 -18.65
CA LEU A 263 20.60 -0.16 -18.47
C LEU A 263 21.88 0.65 -18.23
N CYS A 264 22.21 1.55 -19.16
CA CYS A 264 23.41 2.40 -19.07
C CYS A 264 24.68 1.59 -18.76
N GLY A 265 24.85 0.47 -19.47
CA GLY A 265 26.01 -0.42 -19.38
C GLY A 265 26.06 -1.30 -18.12
N ARG A 266 25.06 -1.21 -17.24
CA ARG A 266 24.91 -2.04 -16.04
C ARG A 266 23.93 -3.16 -16.31
N VAL A 267 24.20 -4.34 -15.74
CA VAL A 267 23.39 -5.54 -15.94
C VAL A 267 22.44 -5.74 -14.76
N PHE A 268 21.16 -5.92 -15.05
CA PHE A 268 20.09 -6.20 -14.10
C PHE A 268 19.50 -7.58 -14.34
N VAL A 269 19.18 -8.31 -13.28
CA VAL A 269 18.57 -9.64 -13.34
C VAL A 269 17.41 -9.76 -12.34
N PRO A 270 16.31 -10.45 -12.70
CA PRO A 270 15.22 -10.69 -11.76
C PRO A 270 15.64 -11.55 -10.57
N PHE A 271 15.15 -11.21 -9.38
CA PHE A 271 15.34 -12.00 -8.17
C PHE A 271 14.04 -12.29 -7.42
N ALA A 272 12.93 -11.63 -7.76
CA ALA A 272 11.63 -11.88 -7.15
C ALA A 272 10.47 -11.42 -8.04
N ALA A 273 9.32 -12.09 -7.92
CA ALA A 273 8.05 -11.66 -8.49
C ALA A 273 7.01 -11.54 -7.36
N LYS A 274 6.46 -10.34 -7.16
CA LYS A 274 5.51 -10.03 -6.09
C LYS A 274 4.51 -8.96 -6.57
N ASP A 275 3.22 -9.20 -6.33
CA ASP A 275 2.12 -8.24 -6.56
C ASP A 275 2.09 -7.64 -7.98
N GLY A 276 2.18 -8.50 -9.00
CA GLY A 276 2.20 -8.07 -10.41
C GLY A 276 3.45 -7.27 -10.79
N LYS A 277 4.49 -7.28 -9.94
CA LYS A 277 5.77 -6.63 -10.16
C LYS A 277 6.89 -7.66 -10.19
N VAL A 278 7.87 -7.43 -11.04
CA VAL A 278 9.15 -8.15 -11.05
C VAL A 278 10.22 -7.23 -10.48
N TYR A 279 10.98 -7.71 -9.50
CA TYR A 279 12.08 -6.99 -8.89
C TYR A 279 13.40 -7.51 -9.45
N MET A 280 14.23 -6.59 -9.91
CA MET A 280 15.54 -6.86 -10.49
C MET A 280 16.63 -6.19 -9.68
N MET A 281 17.78 -6.84 -9.59
CA MET A 281 18.97 -6.31 -8.95
C MET A 281 20.08 -6.07 -9.97
N GLU A 282 20.87 -5.02 -9.78
CA GLU A 282 22.13 -4.80 -10.49
C GLU A 282 23.15 -5.85 -10.05
N THR A 283 23.76 -6.54 -11.02
CA THR A 283 24.81 -7.54 -10.75
C THR A 283 26.20 -6.92 -10.80
N ASN A 284 27.23 -7.70 -10.49
CA ASN A 284 28.63 -7.33 -10.65
C ASN A 284 29.13 -7.35 -12.11
N GLU A 285 28.24 -7.60 -13.08
CA GLU A 285 28.55 -7.62 -14.51
C GLU A 285 28.39 -6.24 -15.16
N ASP A 286 29.18 -5.95 -16.18
CA ASP A 286 29.07 -4.77 -17.04
C ASP A 286 28.88 -5.19 -18.50
N TYR A 287 28.12 -4.39 -19.25
CA TYR A 287 27.91 -4.56 -20.69
C TYR A 287 28.49 -3.37 -21.44
N GLU A 288 29.54 -3.61 -22.24
CA GLU A 288 30.27 -2.60 -23.02
C GLU A 288 30.71 -1.34 -22.22
N ARG A 289 30.76 -1.47 -20.90
CA ARG A 289 31.12 -0.43 -19.94
C ARG A 289 32.40 -0.84 -19.20
N THR A 290 33.23 0.14 -18.86
CA THR A 290 34.36 -0.08 -17.97
C THR A 290 33.99 0.40 -16.57
N PRO A 291 34.08 -0.44 -15.53
CA PRO A 291 33.60 -0.08 -14.20
C PRO A 291 34.34 1.12 -13.60
N ASP A 292 33.55 1.98 -12.97
CA ASP A 292 34.01 3.04 -12.10
C ASP A 292 34.42 2.44 -10.76
N ARG A 293 35.74 2.43 -10.50
CA ARG A 293 36.33 1.80 -9.32
C ARG A 293 35.74 2.26 -7.99
N ARG A 294 35.04 3.40 -7.88
CA ARG A 294 34.42 3.86 -6.62
C ARG A 294 32.93 3.51 -6.52
N ALA A 295 32.14 3.77 -7.57
CA ALA A 295 30.70 3.57 -7.55
C ALA A 295 30.28 2.09 -7.72
N ASP A 296 31.14 1.28 -8.34
CA ASP A 296 30.89 -0.14 -8.61
C ASP A 296 31.46 -1.07 -7.52
N LYS A 297 32.06 -0.49 -6.47
CA LYS A 297 32.46 -1.26 -5.28
C LYS A 297 31.22 -1.88 -4.64
N ASN A 298 31.34 -3.14 -4.22
CA ASN A 298 30.30 -3.87 -3.50
C ASN A 298 29.05 -4.22 -4.33
N ARG A 299 29.14 -4.29 -5.67
CA ARG A 299 28.16 -5.05 -6.47
C ARG A 299 28.40 -6.54 -6.25
N MET A 300 27.36 -7.35 -6.37
CA MET A 300 27.41 -8.80 -6.11
C MET A 300 26.71 -9.59 -7.21
N SER A 301 26.97 -10.89 -7.27
CA SER A 301 26.25 -11.79 -8.17
C SER A 301 24.83 -12.05 -7.66
N LEU A 302 23.99 -12.69 -8.49
CA LEU A 302 22.67 -13.14 -8.04
C LEU A 302 22.81 -14.23 -6.98
N GLU A 303 23.79 -15.12 -7.14
CA GLU A 303 24.09 -16.23 -6.26
C GLU A 303 24.49 -15.74 -4.86
N ASP A 304 25.38 -14.75 -4.78
CA ASP A 304 25.79 -14.14 -3.51
C ASP A 304 24.62 -13.45 -2.80
N PHE A 305 23.72 -12.81 -3.57
CA PHE A 305 22.52 -12.20 -3.03
C PHE A 305 21.53 -13.23 -2.49
N VAL A 306 21.36 -14.35 -3.20
CA VAL A 306 20.52 -15.48 -2.75
C VAL A 306 21.09 -16.09 -1.48
N ASP A 307 22.41 -16.30 -1.40
CA ASP A 307 23.09 -16.80 -0.20
C ASP A 307 22.92 -15.83 0.98
N TRP A 308 23.06 -14.52 0.75
CA TRP A 308 22.83 -13.50 1.76
C TRP A 308 21.38 -13.44 2.27
N HIS A 309 20.39 -13.52 1.37
CA HIS A 309 18.98 -13.32 1.74
C HIS A 309 18.29 -14.61 2.17
N ASN A 310 18.44 -15.70 1.42
CA ASN A 310 17.71 -16.95 1.59
C ASN A 310 18.53 -18.18 1.10
N PRO A 311 19.57 -18.57 1.85
CA PRO A 311 20.57 -19.55 1.42
C PRO A 311 19.95 -20.93 1.14
N LEU A 312 20.34 -21.55 0.02
CA LEU A 312 19.77 -22.80 -0.49
C LEU A 312 20.11 -24.00 0.41
N ASP A 313 21.37 -24.11 0.82
CA ASP A 313 21.92 -25.20 1.63
C ASP A 313 21.25 -25.31 3.01
N LEU A 314 20.95 -24.18 3.66
CA LEU A 314 20.32 -24.15 4.98
C LEU A 314 18.79 -24.31 4.95
N ASN A 315 18.19 -24.19 3.77
CA ASN A 315 16.74 -24.22 3.57
C ASN A 315 16.29 -25.36 2.63
N GLY A 316 17.15 -26.38 2.40
CA GLY A 316 16.94 -27.48 1.46
C GLY A 316 15.64 -28.29 1.62
N HIS A 317 15.11 -28.39 2.84
CA HIS A 317 13.85 -29.12 3.12
C HIS A 317 12.58 -28.31 2.83
N GLN A 318 12.70 -27.05 2.40
CA GLN A 318 11.53 -26.27 2.01
C GLN A 318 11.10 -26.66 0.59
N PRO A 319 9.79 -26.73 0.32
CA PRO A 319 9.29 -26.68 -1.05
C PRO A 319 9.78 -25.41 -1.76
N ILE A 320 10.15 -25.50 -3.03
CA ILE A 320 10.66 -24.33 -3.80
C ILE A 320 9.64 -23.20 -3.81
N THR A 321 8.35 -23.50 -3.98
CA THR A 321 7.26 -22.51 -3.95
C THR A 321 7.23 -21.74 -2.62
N LYS A 322 7.52 -22.40 -1.51
CA LYS A 322 7.62 -21.75 -0.19
C LYS A 322 8.88 -20.90 -0.09
N TRP A 323 10.00 -21.39 -0.60
CA TRP A 323 11.30 -20.71 -0.57
C TRP A 323 11.29 -19.41 -1.39
N ILE A 324 10.73 -19.40 -2.60
CA ILE A 324 10.65 -18.18 -3.43
C ILE A 324 9.84 -17.06 -2.74
N THR A 325 8.77 -17.39 -2.02
CA THR A 325 7.97 -16.37 -1.29
C THR A 325 8.73 -15.75 -0.12
N ARG A 326 9.88 -16.29 0.28
CA ARG A 326 10.70 -15.70 1.35
C ARG A 326 11.53 -14.52 0.90
N PHE A 327 11.67 -14.28 -0.40
CA PHE A 327 12.22 -13.03 -0.93
C PHE A 327 11.32 -11.82 -0.60
N ASP A 328 10.01 -12.04 -0.43
CA ASP A 328 9.06 -11.00 -0.04
C ASP A 328 9.34 -10.40 1.34
N LEU A 329 10.01 -11.14 2.24
CA LEU A 329 10.42 -10.63 3.56
C LEU A 329 11.44 -9.50 3.42
N GLY A 330 12.36 -9.59 2.45
CA GLY A 330 13.34 -8.55 2.17
C GLY A 330 12.74 -7.33 1.46
N LEU A 331 11.69 -7.56 0.66
CA LEU A 331 10.92 -6.53 -0.04
C LEU A 331 9.80 -5.91 0.80
N SER A 332 9.61 -6.39 2.04
CA SER A 332 8.60 -5.86 2.96
C SER A 332 8.89 -4.39 3.30
N THR A 333 7.89 -3.53 3.09
CA THR A 333 7.96 -2.12 3.54
C THR A 333 8.21 -2.08 5.04
N SER A 334 9.31 -1.46 5.44
CA SER A 334 9.74 -1.45 6.84
C SER A 334 10.73 -0.33 7.15
N VAL A 335 10.84 0.01 8.43
CA VAL A 335 11.84 0.97 8.95
C VAL A 335 12.77 0.27 9.94
N PRO A 336 14.09 0.43 9.80
CA PRO A 336 15.05 -0.11 10.76
C PRO A 336 14.99 0.70 12.06
N VAL A 337 14.67 0.07 13.19
CA VAL A 337 14.41 0.79 14.46
C VAL A 337 15.32 0.39 15.62
N LEU A 338 15.85 -0.83 15.58
CA LEU A 338 16.69 -1.34 16.67
C LEU A 338 17.65 -2.41 16.15
N ARG A 339 18.92 -2.31 16.53
CA ARG A 339 19.93 -3.34 16.27
C ARG A 339 20.21 -4.13 17.55
N PHE A 340 20.24 -5.45 17.42
CA PHE A 340 20.66 -6.39 18.46
C PHE A 340 22.12 -6.82 18.26
N GLN A 341 22.76 -7.34 19.31
CA GLN A 341 24.15 -7.80 19.31
C GLN A 341 24.28 -9.24 18.79
N GLY A 342 23.33 -10.12 19.11
CA GLY A 342 23.29 -11.47 18.57
C GLY A 342 22.80 -12.55 19.54
N LYS A 343 22.82 -13.80 19.06
CA LYS A 343 22.37 -14.97 19.83
C LYS A 343 23.20 -15.13 21.11
N GLY A 344 22.52 -15.41 22.22
CA GLY A 344 23.16 -15.62 23.53
C GLY A 344 23.52 -14.34 24.30
N VAL A 345 23.33 -13.15 23.71
CA VAL A 345 23.50 -11.86 24.38
C VAL A 345 22.14 -11.18 24.60
N ASP A 346 21.46 -10.87 23.50
CA ASP A 346 20.18 -10.18 23.49
C ASP A 346 19.14 -10.76 22.52
N VAL A 347 19.50 -11.84 21.82
CA VAL A 347 18.60 -12.63 20.96
C VAL A 347 18.44 -14.03 21.54
N PHE A 348 17.19 -14.44 21.74
CA PHE A 348 16.81 -15.70 22.37
C PHE A 348 15.75 -16.44 21.55
N GLU A 349 15.69 -17.77 21.71
CA GLU A 349 14.67 -18.63 21.10
C GLU A 349 13.79 -19.24 22.19
N ILE A 350 12.47 -19.31 21.95
CA ILE A 350 11.49 -19.91 22.86
C ILE A 350 10.59 -20.89 22.09
N PRO A 351 10.15 -22.00 22.71
CA PRO A 351 9.34 -23.01 22.02
C PRO A 351 7.93 -22.50 21.76
N ASP A 352 7.30 -22.89 20.66
CA ASP A 352 5.87 -22.66 20.45
C ASP A 352 5.01 -23.35 21.52
N GLN A 353 3.94 -22.70 21.97
CA GLN A 353 2.97 -23.31 22.87
C GLN A 353 1.92 -24.06 22.06
N CYS A 354 1.68 -25.32 22.43
CA CYS A 354 0.76 -26.21 21.75
C CYS A 354 0.07 -27.15 22.73
N THR A 355 -1.00 -27.82 22.28
CA THR A 355 -1.59 -28.95 23.01
C THR A 355 -0.63 -30.15 23.06
N VAL A 356 -0.97 -31.18 23.86
CA VAL A 356 -0.16 -32.33 24.34
C VAL A 356 0.57 -33.20 23.27
N PHE A 357 0.57 -32.81 21.99
CA PHE A 357 1.18 -33.58 20.90
C PHE A 357 2.71 -33.40 20.82
N ARG A 358 3.45 -34.49 20.54
CA ARG A 358 4.91 -34.45 20.28
C ARG A 358 5.29 -33.65 19.03
N LYS A 359 4.40 -33.57 18.04
CA LYS A 359 4.50 -32.73 16.84
C LYS A 359 3.10 -32.16 16.55
N PRO A 360 2.74 -31.00 17.12
CA PRO A 360 1.39 -30.46 17.00
C PRO A 360 1.08 -30.07 15.55
N PRO A 361 -0.14 -30.35 15.05
CA PRO A 361 -0.68 -29.70 13.86
C PRO A 361 -0.69 -28.17 14.03
N THR A 362 -0.68 -27.42 12.93
CA THR A 362 -0.61 -25.94 12.94
C THR A 362 -1.78 -25.32 13.72
N GLU A 363 -2.98 -25.89 13.58
CA GLU A 363 -4.21 -25.50 14.28
C GLU A 363 -4.13 -25.63 15.81
N CYS A 364 -3.17 -26.42 16.31
CA CYS A 364 -2.91 -26.64 17.72
C CYS A 364 -1.77 -25.76 18.27
N ILE A 365 -1.19 -24.85 17.47
CA ILE A 365 -0.16 -23.91 17.90
C ILE A 365 -0.83 -22.60 18.32
N PHE A 366 -0.81 -22.29 19.62
CA PHE A 366 -1.45 -21.09 20.18
C PHE A 366 -0.62 -19.83 19.97
N THR A 367 0.70 -19.96 19.85
CA THR A 367 1.64 -18.83 19.73
C THR A 367 2.19 -18.61 18.32
N ASP A 368 1.53 -19.14 17.29
CA ASP A 368 2.03 -19.16 15.91
C ASP A 368 2.34 -17.76 15.39
N GLY A 369 3.60 -17.38 15.28
CA GLY A 369 3.98 -16.07 14.74
C GLY A 369 4.08 -14.94 15.75
N CYS A 370 3.96 -15.20 17.07
CA CYS A 370 4.10 -14.17 18.11
C CYS A 370 5.22 -14.49 19.12
N GLY A 371 6.29 -13.70 19.09
CA GLY A 371 7.41 -13.73 20.02
C GLY A 371 7.31 -12.65 21.11
N PHE A 372 8.42 -12.41 21.82
CA PHE A 372 8.49 -11.36 22.84
C PHE A 372 9.61 -10.34 22.62
N MET A 373 9.39 -9.12 23.11
CA MET A 373 10.41 -8.09 23.31
C MET A 373 10.29 -7.54 24.72
N ASN A 374 11.41 -7.17 25.32
CA ASN A 374 11.36 -6.58 26.65
C ASN A 374 10.94 -5.11 26.62
N GLY A 375 10.65 -4.57 27.81
CA GLY A 375 10.24 -3.18 27.98
C GLY A 375 11.22 -2.18 27.38
N ALA A 376 12.52 -2.42 27.50
CA ALA A 376 13.56 -1.56 26.97
C ALA A 376 13.61 -1.53 25.44
N ALA A 377 13.45 -2.68 24.78
CA ALA A 377 13.38 -2.74 23.32
C ALA A 377 12.19 -1.92 22.79
N LEU A 378 11.01 -2.12 23.36
CA LEU A 378 9.79 -1.41 22.95
C LEU A 378 9.87 0.09 23.27
N ALA A 379 10.45 0.47 24.40
CA ALA A 379 10.68 1.89 24.75
C ALA A 379 11.67 2.56 23.79
N LYS A 380 12.72 1.86 23.38
CA LYS A 380 13.70 2.37 22.41
C LYS A 380 13.08 2.54 21.01
N ILE A 381 12.23 1.61 20.59
CA ILE A 381 11.43 1.75 19.35
C ILE A 381 10.51 2.98 19.44
N ALA A 382 9.80 3.15 20.56
CA ALA A 382 8.92 4.30 20.79
C ALA A 382 9.67 5.64 20.71
N LYS A 383 10.82 5.74 21.39
CA LYS A 383 11.70 6.93 21.36
C LYS A 383 12.22 7.22 19.95
N HIS A 384 12.61 6.18 19.20
CA HIS A 384 13.11 6.34 17.83
C HIS A 384 12.06 6.88 16.86
N LEU A 385 10.79 6.50 17.06
CA LEU A 385 9.68 6.88 16.17
C LEU A 385 8.85 8.06 16.68
N GLY A 386 9.16 8.60 17.86
CA GLY A 386 8.41 9.69 18.47
C GLY A 386 7.01 9.31 18.95
N TYR A 387 6.80 8.06 19.35
CA TYR A 387 5.52 7.65 19.96
C TYR A 387 5.37 8.29 21.34
N SER A 388 4.14 8.68 21.68
CA SER A 388 3.81 9.23 23.01
C SER A 388 3.88 8.19 24.12
N GLU A 389 3.72 6.91 23.78
CA GLU A 389 3.66 5.79 24.72
C GLU A 389 4.46 4.60 24.21
N ARG A 390 4.87 3.73 25.15
CA ARG A 390 5.53 2.46 24.81
C ARG A 390 4.50 1.48 24.22
N PRO A 391 4.70 0.96 23.00
CA PRO A 391 3.81 -0.05 22.43
C PRO A 391 3.93 -1.37 23.20
N THR A 392 2.83 -2.13 23.22
CA THR A 392 2.74 -3.45 23.88
C THR A 392 3.00 -4.59 22.93
N VAL A 393 2.88 -4.35 21.64
CA VAL A 393 3.20 -5.28 20.56
C VAL A 393 3.68 -4.49 19.36
N VAL A 394 4.59 -5.07 18.57
CA VAL A 394 4.99 -4.51 17.28
C VAL A 394 5.00 -5.61 16.22
N GLN A 395 4.59 -5.26 14.99
CA GLN A 395 4.75 -6.12 13.82
C GLN A 395 6.07 -5.80 13.14
N GLY A 396 6.89 -6.81 12.86
CA GLY A 396 8.19 -6.58 12.24
C GLY A 396 8.80 -7.77 11.54
N ARG A 397 10.07 -7.60 11.15
CA ARG A 397 10.95 -8.63 10.62
C ARG A 397 12.27 -8.58 11.36
N PHE A 398 12.82 -9.74 11.70
CA PHE A 398 14.10 -9.84 12.40
C PHE A 398 14.85 -11.08 11.94
N GLY A 399 16.04 -10.91 11.37
CA GLY A 399 16.71 -11.99 10.64
C GLY A 399 15.76 -12.64 9.63
N GLY A 400 15.49 -13.94 9.83
CA GLY A 400 14.58 -14.75 9.02
C GLY A 400 13.19 -14.91 9.63
N ALA A 401 12.95 -14.25 10.77
CA ALA A 401 11.70 -14.29 11.50
C ALA A 401 10.71 -13.22 11.03
N LYS A 402 9.43 -13.60 10.96
CA LYS A 402 8.29 -12.73 10.63
C LYS A 402 7.16 -12.93 11.64
N GLY A 403 6.59 -11.82 12.13
CA GLY A 403 5.40 -11.87 12.97
C GLY A 403 5.22 -10.66 13.88
N LEU A 404 4.60 -10.91 15.03
CA LEU A 404 4.44 -9.97 16.14
C LEU A 404 5.48 -10.23 17.24
N TRP A 405 5.86 -9.17 17.95
CA TRP A 405 6.61 -9.27 19.20
C TRP A 405 5.88 -8.50 20.29
N ALA A 406 5.31 -9.23 21.23
CA ALA A 406 4.58 -8.67 22.37
C ALA A 406 5.51 -8.34 23.55
N LEU A 407 5.06 -7.50 24.46
CA LEU A 407 5.77 -7.17 25.69
C LEU A 407 6.01 -8.43 26.52
N HIS A 408 7.27 -8.66 26.87
CA HIS A 408 7.68 -9.81 27.67
C HIS A 408 6.98 -9.76 29.04
N PRO A 409 6.36 -10.86 29.52
CA PRO A 409 5.55 -10.84 30.73
C PRO A 409 6.33 -10.45 32.00
N LYS A 410 7.65 -10.67 32.01
CA LYS A 410 8.51 -10.45 33.20
C LYS A 410 9.63 -9.41 33.01
N ASP A 411 10.02 -9.11 31.77
CA ASP A 411 11.17 -8.24 31.47
C ASP A 411 10.62 -6.94 30.89
N GLN A 412 10.20 -6.04 31.76
CA GLN A 412 9.45 -4.84 31.39
C GLN A 412 10.16 -3.53 31.73
N GLU A 413 11.35 -3.58 32.32
CA GLU A 413 12.13 -2.40 32.68
C GLU A 413 12.50 -1.59 31.42
N PRO A 414 12.23 -0.27 31.37
CA PRO A 414 12.42 0.54 30.16
C PRO A 414 13.89 0.86 29.85
N ASP A 415 14.78 0.74 30.83
CA ASP A 415 16.21 1.10 30.70
C ASP A 415 17.15 -0.13 30.74
N ALA A 416 16.59 -1.35 30.76
CA ALA A 416 17.37 -2.58 30.66
C ALA A 416 18.06 -2.73 29.28
N LEU A 417 18.92 -3.74 29.13
CA LEU A 417 19.42 -4.13 27.81
C LEU A 417 18.23 -4.57 26.93
N PRO A 418 18.01 -3.98 25.73
CA PRO A 418 16.98 -4.45 24.82
C PRO A 418 17.17 -5.93 24.46
N ARG A 419 16.09 -6.73 24.50
CA ARG A 419 16.12 -8.17 24.19
C ARG A 419 14.94 -8.57 23.32
N ILE A 420 15.14 -9.62 22.53
CA ILE A 420 14.13 -10.21 21.64
C ILE A 420 14.11 -11.74 21.78
N TRP A 421 12.91 -12.31 21.80
CA TRP A 421 12.67 -13.75 21.79
C TRP A 421 11.87 -14.14 20.55
N THR A 422 12.38 -15.08 19.77
CA THR A 422 11.74 -15.61 18.56
C THR A 422 11.25 -17.04 18.76
N ARG A 423 10.23 -17.43 17.98
CA ARG A 423 9.67 -18.80 17.97
C ARG A 423 9.96 -19.54 16.66
N PRO A 424 9.99 -20.88 16.65
CA PRO A 424 10.08 -21.68 15.42
C PRO A 424 9.01 -21.30 14.39
N SER A 425 7.78 -21.08 14.83
CA SER A 425 6.67 -20.59 13.98
C SER A 425 6.97 -19.25 13.28
N GLN A 426 7.77 -18.37 13.89
CA GLN A 426 8.17 -17.11 13.25
C GLN A 426 9.29 -17.29 12.22
N GLN A 427 10.16 -18.28 12.38
CA GLN A 427 11.36 -18.47 11.55
C GLN A 427 10.99 -19.00 10.15
N LYS A 428 11.14 -18.16 9.13
CA LYS A 428 10.82 -18.50 7.72
C LYS A 428 12.06 -18.76 6.87
N ILE A 429 13.19 -18.16 7.21
CA ILE A 429 14.50 -18.34 6.54
C ILE A 429 15.51 -18.75 7.60
N ARG A 430 16.31 -19.79 7.35
CA ARG A 430 17.42 -20.17 8.23
C ARG A 430 18.73 -19.55 7.74
N TYR A 431 19.56 -19.12 8.69
CA TYR A 431 20.91 -18.58 8.48
C TYR A 431 21.89 -19.29 9.40
N ALA A 432 23.13 -19.45 8.95
CA ALA A 432 24.22 -19.98 9.78
C ALA A 432 24.58 -18.95 10.86
N GLU A 433 24.78 -17.70 10.44
CA GLU A 433 25.04 -16.56 11.32
C GLU A 433 24.22 -15.35 10.86
N LEU A 434 23.88 -14.46 11.80
CA LEU A 434 23.14 -13.24 11.49
C LEU A 434 24.12 -12.11 11.18
N GLY A 435 24.14 -11.67 9.92
CA GLY A 435 24.86 -10.47 9.51
C GLY A 435 24.24 -9.18 10.06
N LEU A 436 24.89 -8.04 9.80
CA LEU A 436 24.46 -6.74 10.30
C LEU A 436 23.00 -6.41 9.95
N ALA A 437 22.59 -6.67 8.70
CA ALA A 437 21.22 -6.42 8.25
C ALA A 437 20.21 -7.33 8.94
N GLN A 438 20.57 -8.59 9.18
CA GLN A 438 19.72 -9.58 9.85
C GLN A 438 19.59 -9.30 11.36
N LEU A 439 20.55 -8.62 11.98
CA LEU A 439 20.52 -8.18 13.37
C LEU A 439 19.69 -6.90 13.62
N ILE A 440 19.16 -6.28 12.56
CA ILE A 440 18.28 -5.12 12.67
C ILE A 440 16.83 -5.59 12.69
N PHE A 441 16.08 -5.08 13.66
CA PHE A 441 14.64 -5.18 13.69
C PHE A 441 14.03 -4.14 12.76
N ASP A 442 13.35 -4.65 11.74
CA ASP A 442 12.64 -3.88 10.75
C ASP A 442 11.17 -3.80 11.15
N LEU A 443 10.74 -2.63 11.63
CA LEU A 443 9.36 -2.39 12.02
C LEU A 443 8.47 -2.24 10.78
N VAL A 444 7.37 -3.00 10.76
CA VAL A 444 6.34 -2.98 9.71
C VAL A 444 5.11 -2.19 10.14
N SER A 445 4.66 -2.37 11.40
CA SER A 445 3.49 -1.65 11.92
C SER A 445 3.51 -1.55 13.45
N PRO A 446 3.13 -0.40 14.03
CA PRO A 446 2.76 -0.30 15.45
C PRO A 446 1.41 -0.98 15.73
N PRO A 447 1.07 -1.20 17.01
CA PRO A 447 -0.28 -1.58 17.39
C PRO A 447 -1.24 -0.44 17.09
N ARG A 448 -2.45 -0.79 16.66
CA ARG A 448 -3.51 0.17 16.39
C ARG A 448 -4.86 -0.42 16.80
N VAL A 449 -5.72 0.45 17.29
CA VAL A 449 -7.13 0.16 17.53
C VAL A 449 -7.93 1.03 16.58
N THR A 450 -8.73 0.39 15.73
CA THR A 450 -9.70 1.11 14.90
C THR A 450 -11.07 0.92 15.53
N ALA A 451 -11.69 2.01 15.99
CA ALA A 451 -13.06 2.00 16.47
C ALA A 451 -13.80 3.24 15.94
N PRO A 452 -15.04 3.14 15.47
CA PRO A 452 -15.80 1.89 15.26
C PRO A 452 -15.28 1.07 14.06
N SER A 453 -15.65 -0.21 13.96
CA SER A 453 -15.33 -1.06 12.80
C SER A 453 -16.47 -1.08 11.76
N ARG A 454 -16.14 -1.41 10.51
CA ARG A 454 -17.12 -1.62 9.43
C ARG A 454 -17.38 -3.11 9.25
N LEU A 455 -18.59 -3.43 8.79
CA LEU A 455 -18.94 -4.79 8.35
C LEU A 455 -18.69 -4.94 6.85
N SER A 456 -18.01 -6.01 6.47
CA SER A 456 -17.89 -6.42 5.07
C SER A 456 -19.17 -7.12 4.59
N LYS A 457 -19.38 -7.20 3.27
CA LYS A 457 -20.47 -7.99 2.67
C LYS A 457 -20.46 -9.45 3.16
N LEU A 458 -19.27 -10.03 3.30
CA LEU A 458 -19.09 -11.42 3.76
C LEU A 458 -19.48 -11.58 5.23
N THR A 459 -19.09 -10.63 6.07
CA THR A 459 -19.45 -10.62 7.50
C THR A 459 -20.96 -10.44 7.69
N ILE A 460 -21.60 -9.55 6.93
CA ILE A 460 -23.07 -9.36 6.99
C ILE A 460 -23.79 -10.67 6.65
N MET A 461 -23.36 -11.36 5.58
CA MET A 461 -23.92 -12.67 5.23
C MET A 461 -23.76 -13.69 6.36
N ASN A 462 -22.59 -13.74 6.99
CA ASN A 462 -22.32 -14.65 8.09
C ASN A 462 -23.19 -14.37 9.32
N LEU A 463 -23.24 -13.10 9.76
CA LEU A 463 -24.03 -12.68 10.92
C LEU A 463 -25.53 -12.95 10.70
N SER A 464 -26.06 -12.62 9.52
CA SER A 464 -27.45 -12.89 9.15
C SER A 464 -27.75 -14.40 9.16
N HIS A 465 -26.87 -15.22 8.56
CA HIS A 465 -27.02 -16.67 8.57
C HIS A 465 -27.03 -17.26 9.98
N ASN A 466 -26.19 -16.74 10.87
CA ASN A 466 -26.10 -17.18 12.27
C ASN A 466 -27.16 -16.52 13.19
N GLY A 467 -28.23 -15.94 12.62
CA GLY A 467 -29.45 -15.55 13.34
C GLY A 467 -29.57 -14.07 13.71
N VAL A 468 -28.63 -13.21 13.31
CA VAL A 468 -28.78 -11.76 13.48
C VAL A 468 -29.86 -11.24 12.51
N PRO A 469 -30.94 -10.59 13.00
CA PRO A 469 -32.02 -10.13 12.14
C PRO A 469 -31.58 -9.05 11.14
N ASP A 470 -32.03 -9.19 9.89
CA ASP A 470 -31.65 -8.30 8.78
C ASP A 470 -31.99 -6.82 9.02
N HIS A 471 -33.05 -6.53 9.79
CA HIS A 471 -33.45 -5.16 10.11
C HIS A 471 -32.41 -4.41 10.95
N LEU A 472 -31.62 -5.08 11.79
CA LEU A 472 -30.56 -4.44 12.57
C LEU A 472 -29.49 -3.83 11.66
N PHE A 473 -29.14 -4.50 10.55
CA PHE A 473 -28.22 -3.94 9.55
C PHE A 473 -28.84 -2.76 8.81
N VAL A 474 -30.16 -2.79 8.56
CA VAL A 474 -30.88 -1.68 7.93
C VAL A 474 -30.91 -0.46 8.85
N ASP A 475 -31.10 -0.66 10.15
CA ASP A 475 -31.13 0.41 11.14
C ASP A 475 -29.74 1.05 11.30
N LEU A 476 -28.68 0.24 11.42
CA LEU A 476 -27.29 0.74 11.41
C LEU A 476 -26.96 1.50 10.13
N MET A 477 -27.39 1.00 8.97
CA MET A 477 -27.23 1.68 7.68
C MET A 477 -27.97 3.04 7.68
N ARG A 478 -29.20 3.07 8.16
CA ARG A 478 -30.04 4.27 8.22
C ARG A 478 -29.43 5.33 9.14
N GLU A 479 -29.05 4.97 10.35
CA GLU A 479 -28.48 5.88 11.34
C GLU A 479 -27.14 6.47 10.85
N GLY A 480 -26.27 5.60 10.31
CA GLY A 480 -24.98 6.04 9.75
C GLY A 480 -25.16 6.99 8.58
N LEU A 481 -26.08 6.67 7.67
CA LEU A 481 -26.37 7.51 6.50
C LEU A 481 -27.00 8.85 6.90
N GLN A 482 -28.00 8.84 7.79
CA GLN A 482 -28.68 10.04 8.26
C GLN A 482 -27.69 11.01 8.90
N LYS A 483 -26.84 10.53 9.83
CA LYS A 483 -25.82 11.34 10.50
C LYS A 483 -24.86 12.01 9.51
N GLU A 484 -24.44 11.28 8.49
CA GLU A 484 -23.53 11.80 7.46
C GLU A 484 -24.22 12.81 6.54
N MET A 485 -25.47 12.53 6.16
CA MET A 485 -26.26 13.44 5.31
C MET A 485 -26.64 14.73 6.04
N ASP A 486 -27.00 14.68 7.33
CA ASP A 486 -27.30 15.88 8.12
C ASP A 486 -26.10 16.82 8.18
N ALA A 487 -24.89 16.27 8.39
CA ALA A 487 -23.65 17.04 8.40
C ALA A 487 -23.31 17.66 7.04
N LEU A 488 -23.77 17.05 5.94
CA LEU A 488 -23.56 17.57 4.59
C LEU A 488 -24.68 18.49 4.12
N THR A 489 -25.84 18.52 4.78
CA THR A 489 -27.05 19.27 4.36
C THR A 489 -27.43 20.44 5.28
N THR A 490 -26.72 20.60 6.39
CA THR A 490 -26.94 21.71 7.34
C THR A 490 -25.94 22.83 7.05
N TRP A 491 -26.42 23.98 6.57
CA TRP A 491 -25.62 25.16 6.20
C TRP A 491 -26.37 26.49 6.39
N SER A 492 -27.27 26.58 7.38
CA SER A 492 -28.17 27.73 7.55
C SER A 492 -27.49 28.94 8.20
N SER A 493 -26.54 28.69 9.11
CA SER A 493 -25.78 29.71 9.84
C SER A 493 -24.31 29.77 9.39
N GLU A 494 -23.57 30.80 9.81
CA GLU A 494 -22.12 30.85 9.59
C GLU A 494 -21.39 29.72 10.34
N GLN A 495 -21.88 29.34 11.52
CA GLN A 495 -21.37 28.21 12.28
C GLN A 495 -21.57 26.88 11.53
N ASP A 496 -22.72 26.72 10.85
CA ASP A 496 -23.00 25.54 10.04
C ASP A 496 -22.03 25.40 8.87
N LEU A 497 -21.61 26.51 8.23
CA LEU A 497 -20.62 26.46 7.15
C LEU A 497 -19.25 25.94 7.63
N LEU A 498 -18.87 26.27 8.87
CA LEU A 498 -17.66 25.74 9.50
C LEU A 498 -17.80 24.22 9.77
N LEU A 499 -18.96 23.78 10.24
CA LEU A 499 -19.25 22.35 10.45
C LEU A 499 -19.29 21.59 9.12
N LEU A 500 -19.88 22.16 8.07
CA LEU A 500 -19.91 21.62 6.72
C LEU A 500 -18.48 21.48 6.15
N TRP A 501 -17.63 22.48 6.36
CA TRP A 501 -16.22 22.40 5.97
C TRP A 501 -15.53 21.20 6.63
N ASN A 502 -15.76 20.99 7.93
CA ASN A 502 -15.21 19.84 8.64
C ASN A 502 -15.80 18.52 8.12
N ALA A 503 -17.11 18.45 7.89
CA ALA A 503 -17.78 17.27 7.34
C ALA A 503 -17.19 16.89 5.97
N VAL A 504 -17.03 17.85 5.07
CA VAL A 504 -16.44 17.64 3.74
C VAL A 504 -14.97 17.21 3.85
N ASN A 505 -14.21 17.75 4.79
CA ASN A 505 -12.84 17.31 5.03
C ASN A 505 -12.77 15.83 5.45
N GLN A 506 -13.69 15.41 6.33
CA GLN A 506 -13.77 14.01 6.78
C GLN A 506 -14.20 13.08 5.65
N VAL A 507 -15.24 13.45 4.89
CA VAL A 507 -15.78 12.66 3.78
C VAL A 507 -14.80 12.56 2.61
N GLY A 508 -14.16 13.68 2.26
CA GLY A 508 -13.18 13.75 1.17
C GLY A 508 -11.76 13.34 1.57
N HIS A 509 -11.52 13.07 2.86
CA HIS A 509 -10.21 12.74 3.44
C HIS A 509 -9.08 13.71 3.02
N VAL A 510 -9.37 15.00 2.89
CA VAL A 510 -8.46 15.97 2.24
C VAL A 510 -7.19 16.17 3.08
N THR A 511 -7.32 16.60 4.34
CA THR A 511 -6.17 16.82 5.23
C THR A 511 -5.37 15.53 5.46
N MET A 512 -6.04 14.40 5.68
CA MET A 512 -5.36 13.11 5.92
C MET A 512 -4.57 12.61 4.71
N SER A 513 -5.07 12.84 3.49
CA SER A 513 -4.34 12.48 2.27
C SER A 513 -3.08 13.33 2.10
N ILE A 514 -3.13 14.61 2.49
CA ILE A 514 -1.96 15.50 2.50
C ILE A 514 -0.93 15.07 3.56
N ILE A 515 -1.35 14.80 4.80
CA ILE A 515 -0.47 14.34 5.88
C ILE A 515 0.25 13.05 5.46
N ARG A 516 -0.47 12.10 4.88
CA ARG A 516 0.11 10.85 4.36
C ARG A 516 1.15 11.10 3.27
N ARG A 517 0.87 12.04 2.36
CA ARG A 517 1.82 12.43 1.31
C ARG A 517 3.09 13.04 1.89
N GLN A 518 2.97 13.91 2.89
CA GLN A 518 4.13 14.51 3.57
C GLN A 518 4.92 13.48 4.38
N ALA A 519 4.26 12.49 4.97
CA ALA A 519 4.92 11.42 5.72
C ALA A 519 5.74 10.45 4.85
N SER A 520 5.72 10.57 3.50
CA SER A 520 6.66 9.94 2.55
C SER A 520 6.99 8.45 2.82
N GLY A 521 5.99 7.65 3.20
CA GLY A 521 6.15 6.21 3.48
C GLY A 521 6.24 5.83 4.97
N ALA A 522 6.44 6.79 5.89
CA ALA A 522 6.36 6.59 7.34
C ALA A 522 4.91 6.60 7.85
N ALA A 523 3.93 6.95 7.02
CA ALA A 523 2.52 7.11 7.44
C ALA A 523 1.96 5.90 8.20
N ARG A 524 2.14 4.67 7.68
CA ARG A 524 1.68 3.44 8.35
C ARG A 524 2.36 3.23 9.71
N ILE A 525 3.65 3.59 9.80
CA ILE A 525 4.45 3.43 11.00
C ILE A 525 4.10 4.49 12.05
N LEU A 526 3.72 5.70 11.61
CA LEU A 526 3.21 6.75 12.49
C LEU A 526 1.72 6.55 12.87
N GLY A 527 1.11 5.43 12.49
CA GLY A 527 -0.29 5.13 12.79
C GLY A 527 -1.31 5.80 11.86
N PHE A 528 -0.89 6.48 10.79
CA PHE A 528 -1.75 7.14 9.82
C PHE A 528 -2.30 6.20 8.72
N GLY A 529 -2.16 4.87 8.85
CA GLY A 529 -2.67 3.90 7.87
C GLY A 529 -4.20 3.97 7.70
N ARG A 530 -4.73 3.59 6.53
CA ARG A 530 -6.18 3.43 6.35
C ARG A 530 -6.64 2.16 7.07
N ALA A 531 -7.64 2.28 7.93
CA ALA A 531 -8.38 1.13 8.45
C ALA A 531 -9.47 0.67 7.45
N GLN A 532 -10.06 1.60 6.69
CA GLN A 532 -11.14 1.34 5.73
C GLN A 532 -10.71 0.63 4.42
N ASP A 533 -9.48 0.82 3.94
CA ASP A 533 -9.01 0.22 2.68
C ASP A 533 -8.52 -1.23 2.82
N ARG A 534 -8.50 -1.78 4.04
CA ARG A 534 -8.09 -3.18 4.25
C ARG A 534 -9.13 -4.20 3.81
N GLU A 535 -10.37 -3.77 3.59
CA GLU A 535 -11.47 -4.69 3.29
C GLU A 535 -11.51 -5.16 1.83
N ASP A 536 -10.80 -4.48 0.91
CA ASP A 536 -10.92 -4.80 -0.53
C ASP A 536 -9.82 -5.68 -1.13
N TRP A 537 -8.70 -6.00 -0.44
CA TRP A 537 -7.78 -7.07 -0.89
C TRP A 537 -7.01 -7.74 0.25
N GLU A 538 -7.14 -9.07 0.29
CA GLU A 538 -6.39 -9.99 1.16
C GLU A 538 -5.00 -10.28 0.58
N GLY A 539 -3.97 -9.84 1.30
CA GLY A 539 -2.58 -10.13 1.00
C GLY A 539 -1.70 -9.63 2.13
N ASP A 540 -1.22 -10.56 2.95
CA ASP A 540 -0.12 -10.35 3.88
C ASP A 540 1.07 -9.74 3.12
N ASP A 541 1.41 -8.49 3.46
CA ASP A 541 2.44 -7.64 2.83
C ASP A 541 2.16 -7.06 1.43
N GLY A 542 0.90 -7.04 0.97
CA GLY A 542 0.51 -6.29 -0.23
C GLY A 542 0.88 -4.81 -0.09
N ASP A 543 1.75 -4.33 -0.98
CA ASP A 543 1.93 -2.89 -1.21
C ASP A 543 0.54 -2.30 -1.48
N ASP A 544 0.19 -1.18 -0.82
CA ASP A 544 -1.10 -0.47 -0.93
C ASP A 544 -1.28 0.15 -2.35
N GLY A 545 -1.13 -0.69 -3.36
CA GLY A 545 -0.70 -0.37 -4.72
C GLY A 545 -1.77 0.24 -5.61
N GLU A 546 -2.99 0.44 -5.12
CA GLU A 546 -4.06 1.04 -5.92
C GLU A 546 -4.63 2.35 -5.36
N ASN A 547 -4.19 2.85 -4.20
CA ASN A 547 -4.66 4.15 -3.70
C ASN A 547 -3.57 5.12 -3.22
N LEU A 548 -2.37 4.64 -2.85
CA LEU A 548 -1.29 5.56 -2.44
C LEU A 548 -0.48 6.10 -3.63
N ASP A 549 -0.46 5.34 -4.73
CA ASP A 549 0.26 5.66 -5.97
C ASP A 549 -0.35 6.90 -6.64
N ASP A 550 -1.67 7.01 -6.63
CA ASP A 550 -2.37 8.20 -7.14
C ASP A 550 -2.21 9.38 -6.14
N ILE A 551 -2.31 9.19 -4.82
CA ILE A 551 -2.17 10.29 -3.84
C ILE A 551 -0.77 10.96 -3.85
N LEU A 552 0.29 10.18 -4.09
CA LEU A 552 1.67 10.71 -4.12
C LEU A 552 2.05 11.32 -5.47
N THR A 553 1.39 10.92 -6.57
CA THR A 553 1.68 11.39 -7.93
C THR A 553 0.67 12.42 -8.45
N GLU A 554 -0.51 12.50 -7.84
CA GLU A 554 -1.52 13.49 -8.17
C GLU A 554 -1.02 14.89 -7.77
N LYS A 555 -1.02 15.77 -8.77
CA LYS A 555 -0.96 17.20 -8.51
C LYS A 555 -2.18 17.53 -7.66
N SER A 556 -1.99 18.20 -6.52
CA SER A 556 -3.15 18.65 -5.72
C SER A 556 -4.06 19.60 -6.48
N ARG A 557 -3.56 20.20 -7.58
CA ARG A 557 -4.23 21.26 -8.34
C ARG A 557 -4.02 21.09 -9.84
N ASN A 558 -4.97 21.61 -10.61
CA ASN A 558 -4.87 21.74 -12.06
C ASN A 558 -3.81 22.77 -12.45
N GLU A 559 -2.92 22.40 -13.41
CA GLU A 559 -1.76 23.21 -13.82
C GLU A 559 -2.12 24.60 -14.37
N SER A 560 -3.31 24.74 -14.96
CA SER A 560 -3.67 25.89 -15.77
C SER A 560 -4.68 26.85 -15.12
N GLY A 561 -5.14 26.56 -13.89
CA GLY A 561 -6.20 27.35 -13.24
C GLY A 561 -6.24 27.31 -11.71
N GLY A 562 -5.39 26.48 -11.09
CA GLY A 562 -5.24 26.44 -9.63
C GLY A 562 -6.41 25.83 -8.86
N GLU A 563 -7.47 25.37 -9.53
CA GLU A 563 -8.56 24.59 -8.93
C GLU A 563 -8.00 23.27 -8.38
N PRO A 564 -8.35 22.87 -7.15
CA PRO A 564 -8.03 21.55 -6.62
C PRO A 564 -8.61 20.43 -7.49
N VAL A 565 -7.88 19.31 -7.63
CA VAL A 565 -8.34 18.16 -8.44
C VAL A 565 -9.55 17.47 -7.78
N SER A 566 -9.55 17.37 -6.45
CA SER A 566 -10.67 16.80 -5.69
C SER A 566 -11.82 17.80 -5.55
N ALA A 567 -13.04 17.35 -5.82
CA ALA A 567 -14.25 18.14 -5.60
C ALA A 567 -14.41 18.57 -4.13
N ALA A 568 -14.02 17.71 -3.18
CA ALA A 568 -14.05 18.03 -1.75
C ALA A 568 -13.04 19.13 -1.39
N ALA A 569 -11.81 19.04 -1.92
CA ALA A 569 -10.79 20.07 -1.70
C ALA A 569 -11.21 21.43 -2.32
N ALA A 570 -11.78 21.41 -3.52
CA ALA A 570 -12.33 22.61 -4.15
C ALA A 570 -13.49 23.20 -3.34
N LEU A 571 -14.40 22.37 -2.82
CA LEU A 571 -15.50 22.81 -1.97
C LEU A 571 -14.99 23.45 -0.68
N MET A 572 -14.01 22.84 -0.03
CA MET A 572 -13.38 23.37 1.18
C MET A 572 -12.76 24.75 0.94
N GLU A 573 -12.05 24.97 -0.17
CA GLU A 573 -11.48 26.28 -0.50
C GLU A 573 -12.56 27.34 -0.80
N LEU A 574 -13.67 26.95 -1.42
CA LEU A 574 -14.80 27.87 -1.65
C LEU A 574 -15.45 28.29 -0.31
N LEU A 575 -15.68 27.34 0.61
CA LEU A 575 -16.21 27.65 1.94
C LEU A 575 -15.24 28.56 2.72
N GLN A 576 -13.93 28.28 2.69
CA GLN A 576 -12.91 29.11 3.33
C GLN A 576 -12.87 30.54 2.77
N ALA A 577 -13.15 30.71 1.48
CA ALA A 577 -13.20 32.02 0.84
C ALA A 577 -14.47 32.82 1.21
N GLY A 578 -15.45 32.22 1.90
CA GLY A 578 -16.69 32.87 2.31
C GLY A 578 -17.87 32.65 1.33
N PHE A 579 -17.79 31.68 0.42
CA PHE A 579 -18.93 31.35 -0.45
C PHE A 579 -19.99 30.53 0.29
N HIS A 580 -21.26 30.74 -0.07
CA HIS A 580 -22.41 30.07 0.53
C HIS A 580 -23.12 29.16 -0.49
N PRO A 581 -23.50 27.90 -0.13
CA PRO A 581 -24.11 26.95 -1.06
C PRO A 581 -25.36 27.49 -1.78
N MET A 582 -26.22 28.21 -1.06
CA MET A 582 -27.43 28.84 -1.63
C MET A 582 -27.20 30.07 -2.52
N LYS A 583 -25.99 30.66 -2.50
CA LYS A 583 -25.65 31.87 -3.28
C LYS A 583 -24.80 31.54 -4.51
N LEU A 584 -24.04 30.44 -4.48
CA LEU A 584 -23.15 30.04 -5.56
C LEU A 584 -23.49 28.65 -6.12
N GLU A 585 -24.02 28.62 -7.35
CA GLU A 585 -24.40 27.38 -8.05
C GLU A 585 -23.22 26.38 -8.17
N GLN A 586 -22.00 26.87 -8.39
CA GLN A 586 -20.81 26.01 -8.50
C GLN A 586 -20.50 25.27 -7.19
N LEU A 587 -20.74 25.93 -6.05
CA LEU A 587 -20.57 25.33 -4.73
C LEU A 587 -21.66 24.29 -4.46
N TYR A 588 -22.92 24.64 -4.75
CA TYR A 588 -24.07 23.73 -4.64
C TYR A 588 -23.90 22.45 -5.48
N GLU A 589 -23.48 22.60 -6.74
CA GLU A 589 -23.30 21.48 -7.66
C GLU A 589 -22.14 20.56 -7.24
N LYS A 590 -21.04 21.13 -6.70
CA LYS A 590 -19.96 20.32 -6.10
C LYS A 590 -20.44 19.56 -4.88
N LEU A 591 -21.24 20.20 -4.02
CA LEU A 591 -21.82 19.54 -2.85
C LEU A 591 -22.77 18.41 -3.26
N ARG A 592 -23.62 18.64 -4.26
CA ARG A 592 -24.47 17.62 -4.87
C ARG A 592 -23.66 16.43 -5.37
N GLN A 593 -22.54 16.68 -6.04
CA GLN A 593 -21.65 15.62 -6.54
C GLN A 593 -21.08 14.79 -5.39
N ILE A 594 -20.64 15.43 -4.31
CA ILE A 594 -20.12 14.75 -3.11
C ILE A 594 -21.22 13.92 -2.46
N VAL A 595 -22.41 14.50 -2.23
CA VAL A 595 -23.57 13.81 -1.64
C VAL A 595 -23.98 12.61 -2.49
N ALA A 596 -24.16 12.79 -3.81
CA ALA A 596 -24.58 11.72 -4.71
C ALA A 596 -23.54 10.58 -4.77
N ALA A 597 -22.26 10.91 -4.88
CA ALA A 597 -21.17 9.94 -4.86
C ALA A 597 -21.15 9.17 -3.52
N ARG A 598 -21.34 9.89 -2.41
CA ARG A 598 -21.31 9.30 -1.07
C ARG A 598 -22.47 8.36 -0.82
N LEU A 599 -23.69 8.75 -1.21
CA LEU A 599 -24.87 7.89 -1.16
C LEU A 599 -24.67 6.62 -2.00
N GLU A 600 -24.18 6.76 -3.24
CA GLU A 600 -23.93 5.62 -4.13
C GLU A 600 -22.91 4.64 -3.52
N GLU A 601 -21.83 5.17 -2.96
CA GLU A 601 -20.80 4.38 -2.29
C GLU A 601 -21.33 3.67 -1.03
N PHE A 602 -22.11 4.39 -0.20
CA PHE A 602 -22.68 3.82 1.03
C PHE A 602 -23.56 2.59 0.75
N ILE A 603 -24.29 2.62 -0.37
CA ILE A 603 -25.25 1.58 -0.76
C ILE A 603 -24.58 0.44 -1.50
N LYS A 604 -23.72 0.72 -2.49
CA LYS A 604 -23.06 -0.33 -3.28
C LYS A 604 -22.04 -1.11 -2.48
N GLU A 605 -21.36 -0.44 -1.54
CA GLU A 605 -20.37 -1.09 -0.67
C GLU A 605 -20.92 -1.50 0.69
N PHE A 606 -22.20 -1.22 1.00
CA PHE A 606 -22.80 -1.45 2.32
C PHE A 606 -21.91 -0.90 3.43
N ARG A 607 -21.71 0.43 3.48
CA ARG A 607 -20.88 1.10 4.51
C ARG A 607 -21.56 1.11 5.87
N ILE A 608 -21.82 -0.09 6.42
CA ILE A 608 -22.42 -0.30 7.73
C ILE A 608 -21.31 -0.29 8.77
N VAL A 609 -21.32 0.76 9.58
CA VAL A 609 -20.42 0.92 10.73
C VAL A 609 -21.17 0.45 11.97
N VAL A 610 -20.52 -0.37 12.79
CA VAL A 610 -21.07 -0.80 14.09
C VAL A 610 -20.44 0.08 15.17
N PRO A 611 -21.18 0.96 15.85
CA PRO A 611 -20.61 1.86 16.85
C PRO A 611 -19.87 1.12 17.97
N GLN A 612 -20.46 0.04 18.47
CA GLN A 612 -19.92 -0.81 19.53
C GLN A 612 -19.07 -1.96 18.96
N SER A 613 -18.02 -1.59 18.24
CA SER A 613 -17.03 -2.54 17.73
C SER A 613 -15.63 -1.92 17.60
N ALA A 614 -14.61 -2.76 17.52
CA ALA A 614 -13.25 -2.32 17.27
C ALA A 614 -12.38 -3.41 16.63
N GLU A 615 -11.42 -3.01 15.80
CA GLU A 615 -10.38 -3.87 15.22
C GLU A 615 -9.04 -3.65 15.96
N ALA A 616 -8.34 -4.72 16.33
CA ALA A 616 -6.99 -4.66 16.89
C ALA A 616 -6.17 -5.91 16.54
N PHE A 617 -4.85 -5.86 16.76
CA PHE A 617 -4.01 -7.06 16.67
C PHE A 617 -4.41 -8.09 17.70
N ILE A 618 -4.33 -9.37 17.33
CA ILE A 618 -4.43 -10.47 18.28
C ILE A 618 -3.04 -10.88 18.78
N ILE A 619 -2.93 -11.17 20.08
CA ILE A 619 -1.74 -11.80 20.66
C ILE A 619 -2.14 -13.01 21.49
N PRO A 620 -1.32 -14.07 21.56
CA PRO A 620 -1.52 -15.13 22.54
C PRO A 620 -1.34 -14.60 23.95
N ASP A 621 -2.08 -15.17 24.89
CA ASP A 621 -1.95 -14.89 26.32
C ASP A 621 -0.50 -15.12 26.78
N PRO A 622 0.22 -14.05 27.13
CA PRO A 622 1.63 -14.13 27.49
C PRO A 622 1.86 -14.75 28.87
N ILE A 623 0.81 -14.88 29.69
CA ILE A 623 0.88 -15.37 31.08
C ILE A 623 0.17 -16.73 31.22
N GLY A 624 -0.86 -16.99 30.42
CA GLY A 624 -1.64 -18.24 30.43
C GLY A 624 -2.77 -18.25 31.47
N VAL A 625 -3.37 -17.09 31.72
CA VAL A 625 -4.46 -16.88 32.69
C VAL A 625 -5.86 -17.03 32.08
N LEU A 626 -6.03 -16.78 30.79
CA LEU A 626 -7.32 -16.90 30.09
C LEU A 626 -7.70 -18.37 29.88
N GLU A 627 -8.97 -18.71 30.13
CA GLU A 627 -9.54 -20.02 29.82
C GLU A 627 -10.02 -20.12 28.35
N GLU A 628 -10.30 -21.34 27.89
CA GLU A 628 -10.90 -21.56 26.56
C GLU A 628 -12.23 -20.80 26.45
N GLY A 629 -12.41 -20.04 25.36
CA GLY A 629 -13.57 -19.17 25.16
C GLY A 629 -13.50 -17.80 25.83
N GLN A 630 -12.39 -17.46 26.51
CA GLN A 630 -12.17 -16.13 27.08
C GLN A 630 -11.19 -15.30 26.26
N ILE A 631 -11.43 -13.99 26.16
CA ILE A 631 -10.48 -13.02 25.62
C ILE A 631 -10.31 -11.84 26.58
N GLN A 632 -9.25 -11.05 26.40
CA GLN A 632 -9.18 -9.71 27.00
C GLN A 632 -8.98 -8.67 25.92
N PHE A 633 -9.71 -7.55 26.01
CA PHE A 633 -9.48 -6.40 25.15
C PHE A 633 -9.51 -5.10 25.94
N ARG A 634 -8.38 -4.39 25.91
CA ARG A 634 -8.18 -3.07 26.49
C ARG A 634 -7.58 -2.13 25.45
N ALA A 635 -8.05 -0.90 25.38
CA ALA A 635 -7.50 0.13 24.49
C ALA A 635 -7.02 1.35 25.29
N SER A 636 -6.17 2.18 24.68
CA SER A 636 -5.83 3.51 25.22
C SER A 636 -6.92 4.54 24.95
N GLN A 637 -7.73 4.34 23.90
CA GLN A 637 -8.91 5.14 23.59
C GLN A 637 -10.19 4.56 24.20
N ASN A 638 -11.21 5.41 24.39
CA ASN A 638 -12.54 4.95 24.78
C ASN A 638 -13.14 4.09 23.66
N LEU A 639 -13.61 2.90 24.02
CA LEU A 639 -14.35 1.98 23.16
C LEU A 639 -15.85 2.09 23.41
N LYS A 640 -16.24 2.36 24.65
CA LYS A 640 -17.63 2.62 25.05
C LYS A 640 -17.81 4.10 25.39
N ASP A 641 -19.06 4.52 25.54
CA ASP A 641 -19.37 5.88 25.97
C ASP A 641 -18.85 6.10 27.40
N PRO A 642 -17.91 7.06 27.63
CA PRO A 642 -17.41 7.37 28.97
C PRO A 642 -18.47 7.97 29.91
N LEU A 643 -19.62 8.40 29.39
CA LEU A 643 -20.75 8.89 30.19
C LEU A 643 -21.63 7.74 30.70
N GLU A 644 -21.62 6.58 30.02
CA GLU A 644 -22.46 5.44 30.34
C GLU A 644 -21.68 4.29 31.02
N ASP A 645 -20.38 4.15 30.76
CA ASP A 645 -19.53 3.11 31.32
C ASP A 645 -18.36 3.70 32.13
N ALA A 646 -18.19 3.25 33.38
CA ALA A 646 -17.11 3.67 34.27
C ALA A 646 -15.71 3.17 33.84
N SER A 647 -15.64 2.17 32.96
CA SER A 647 -14.42 1.60 32.38
C SER A 647 -14.51 1.55 30.85
N PRO A 648 -14.61 2.71 30.18
CA PRO A 648 -14.92 2.78 28.74
C PRO A 648 -13.79 2.26 27.85
N THR A 649 -12.60 2.03 28.41
CA THR A 649 -11.40 1.52 27.74
C THR A 649 -11.27 -0.01 27.81
N VAL A 650 -12.17 -0.69 28.54
CA VAL A 650 -12.13 -2.14 28.78
C VAL A 650 -13.44 -2.79 28.32
N ILE A 651 -13.32 -3.86 27.55
CA ILE A 651 -14.46 -4.66 27.11
C ILE A 651 -14.65 -5.85 28.04
N THR A 652 -15.88 -6.08 28.47
CA THR A 652 -16.30 -7.19 29.33
C THR A 652 -17.64 -7.75 28.88
N GLY A 653 -17.91 -9.02 29.17
CA GLY A 653 -19.15 -9.72 28.79
C GLY A 653 -19.04 -10.43 27.44
N ASP A 654 -20.17 -10.90 26.93
CA ASP A 654 -20.20 -11.63 25.66
C ASP A 654 -19.89 -10.70 24.47
N VAL A 655 -19.05 -11.18 23.56
CA VAL A 655 -18.66 -10.46 22.35
C VAL A 655 -18.54 -11.41 21.17
N LEU A 656 -18.62 -10.88 19.96
CA LEU A 656 -18.27 -11.61 18.73
C LEU A 656 -16.86 -11.23 18.30
N ILE A 657 -16.07 -12.22 17.93
CA ILE A 657 -14.73 -12.03 17.37
C ILE A 657 -14.62 -12.73 16.03
N TYR A 658 -14.01 -12.07 15.06
CA TYR A 658 -13.77 -12.64 13.73
C TYR A 658 -12.62 -11.96 13.00
N ARG A 659 -12.16 -12.63 11.94
CA ARG A 659 -11.18 -12.12 10.98
C ARG A 659 -11.83 -11.98 9.61
N ASN A 660 -11.46 -10.94 8.87
CA ASN A 660 -11.86 -10.82 7.47
C ASN A 660 -10.91 -11.64 6.57
N PRO A 661 -11.41 -12.39 5.59
CA PRO A 661 -12.82 -12.60 5.24
C PRO A 661 -13.48 -13.71 6.07
N ALA A 662 -14.74 -13.53 6.49
CA ALA A 662 -15.54 -14.61 7.09
C ALA A 662 -16.35 -15.34 6.00
N ARG A 663 -15.98 -16.58 5.66
CA ARG A 663 -16.53 -17.33 4.51
C ARG A 663 -17.29 -18.59 4.89
N VAL A 664 -17.04 -19.16 6.05
CA VAL A 664 -17.83 -20.27 6.61
C VAL A 664 -18.58 -19.84 7.87
N PRO A 665 -19.73 -20.45 8.21
CA PRO A 665 -20.51 -20.07 9.39
C PRO A 665 -19.67 -19.92 10.66
N SER A 666 -18.74 -20.85 10.91
CA SER A 666 -17.88 -20.85 12.11
C SER A 666 -16.75 -19.82 12.15
N ASP A 667 -16.56 -18.97 11.12
CA ASP A 667 -15.48 -17.97 11.14
C ASP A 667 -15.72 -16.82 12.13
N ILE A 668 -16.97 -16.65 12.59
CA ILE A 668 -17.32 -15.72 13.68
C ILE A 668 -17.57 -16.53 14.93
N GLN A 669 -16.87 -16.20 16.01
CA GLN A 669 -16.96 -16.90 17.29
C GLN A 669 -17.55 -15.97 18.35
N LYS A 670 -18.49 -16.49 19.15
CA LYS A 670 -18.98 -15.83 20.35
C LYS A 670 -18.13 -16.27 21.54
N VAL A 671 -17.51 -15.30 22.21
CA VAL A 671 -16.57 -15.50 23.33
C VAL A 671 -16.89 -14.53 24.46
N THR A 672 -16.32 -14.76 25.65
CA THR A 672 -16.49 -13.85 26.79
C THR A 672 -15.25 -13.00 26.97
N ALA A 673 -15.41 -11.67 26.88
CA ALA A 673 -14.38 -10.72 27.25
C ALA A 673 -14.29 -10.60 28.78
N VAL A 674 -13.09 -10.76 29.32
CA VAL A 674 -12.76 -10.65 30.74
C VAL A 674 -11.68 -9.60 30.98
N ASN A 675 -11.65 -9.02 32.18
CA ASN A 675 -10.60 -8.09 32.60
C ASN A 675 -9.72 -8.76 33.67
N HIS A 676 -8.56 -9.27 33.27
CA HIS A 676 -7.64 -9.94 34.17
C HIS A 676 -6.48 -9.01 34.59
N PRO A 677 -6.25 -8.75 35.90
CA PRO A 677 -5.23 -7.80 36.36
C PRO A 677 -3.81 -8.10 35.87
N ALA A 678 -3.45 -9.38 35.76
CA ALA A 678 -2.12 -9.78 35.26
C ALA A 678 -1.87 -9.32 33.81
N LEU A 679 -2.92 -9.14 33.01
CA LEU A 679 -2.82 -8.70 31.62
C LEU A 679 -2.99 -7.19 31.46
N ALA A 680 -3.01 -6.41 32.55
CA ALA A 680 -3.30 -4.98 32.52
C ALA A 680 -2.35 -4.16 31.63
N ALA A 681 -1.12 -4.63 31.44
CA ALA A 681 -0.09 -4.00 30.61
C ALA A 681 -0.32 -4.20 29.09
N TYR A 682 -1.20 -5.11 28.67
CA TYR A 682 -1.46 -5.43 27.27
C TYR A 682 -2.64 -4.60 26.75
N ILE A 683 -2.34 -3.35 26.42
CA ILE A 683 -3.27 -2.38 25.80
C ILE A 683 -3.15 -2.39 24.27
N ASN A 684 -4.21 -1.98 23.60
CA ASN A 684 -4.32 -1.86 22.13
C ASN A 684 -4.19 -3.19 21.36
N VAL A 685 -4.53 -4.30 22.03
CA VAL A 685 -4.51 -5.67 21.50
C VAL A 685 -5.67 -6.48 22.06
N ILE A 686 -6.10 -7.49 21.31
CA ILE A 686 -6.99 -8.54 21.78
C ILE A 686 -6.12 -9.73 22.21
N VAL A 687 -6.17 -10.10 23.49
CA VAL A 687 -5.43 -11.23 24.03
C VAL A 687 -6.29 -12.49 23.92
N LEU A 688 -5.76 -13.52 23.23
CA LEU A 688 -6.41 -14.80 23.00
C LEU A 688 -5.88 -15.86 23.96
N PRO A 689 -6.68 -16.88 24.34
CA PRO A 689 -6.25 -17.88 25.29
C PRO A 689 -5.22 -18.83 24.65
N VAL A 690 -4.28 -19.32 25.46
CA VAL A 690 -3.33 -20.38 25.10
C VAL A 690 -3.74 -21.75 25.64
N LYS A 691 -5.02 -21.86 26.05
CA LYS A 691 -5.68 -23.06 26.55
C LYS A 691 -6.78 -23.49 25.59
N GLY A 692 -7.09 -24.79 25.61
CA GLY A 692 -8.16 -25.39 24.82
C GLY A 692 -7.66 -26.47 23.87
N HIS A 693 -8.55 -26.96 23.00
CA HIS A 693 -8.22 -28.02 22.05
C HIS A 693 -7.65 -27.50 20.73
N ARG A 694 -8.07 -26.29 20.31
CA ARG A 694 -7.69 -25.64 19.06
C ARG A 694 -7.44 -24.15 19.32
N SER A 695 -6.49 -23.56 18.62
CA SER A 695 -6.21 -22.12 18.74
C SER A 695 -7.43 -21.30 18.31
N LEU A 696 -7.87 -20.35 19.14
CA LEU A 696 -8.96 -19.44 18.78
C LEU A 696 -8.64 -18.67 17.51
N ALA A 697 -7.38 -18.26 17.29
CA ALA A 697 -6.97 -17.59 16.05
C ALA A 697 -7.25 -18.45 14.81
N ASN A 698 -7.05 -19.77 14.90
CA ASN A 698 -7.27 -20.69 13.79
C ASN A 698 -8.76 -20.88 13.47
N LEU A 699 -9.64 -20.77 14.46
CA LEU A 699 -11.11 -20.80 14.24
C LEU A 699 -11.61 -19.58 13.45
N LEU A 700 -10.85 -18.49 13.42
CA LEU A 700 -11.24 -17.24 12.74
C LEU A 700 -10.71 -17.22 11.31
N ALA A 701 -11.36 -17.98 10.41
CA ALA A 701 -10.99 -18.11 9.01
C ALA A 701 -9.57 -18.66 8.78
N GLY A 702 -9.13 -19.63 9.59
CA GLY A 702 -7.80 -20.24 9.46
C GLY A 702 -6.66 -19.31 9.88
N GLY A 703 -6.95 -18.27 10.69
CA GLY A 703 -5.97 -17.30 11.15
C GLY A 703 -4.77 -17.93 11.86
N VAL A 704 -3.64 -17.22 11.78
CA VAL A 704 -2.38 -17.56 12.44
C VAL A 704 -1.99 -16.32 13.27
N SER A 705 -1.46 -16.47 14.48
CA SER A 705 -1.13 -15.30 15.32
C SER A 705 0.01 -14.40 14.75
N SER A 706 0.47 -14.68 13.53
CA SER A 706 1.38 -13.84 12.77
C SER A 706 0.68 -12.61 12.19
N ALA A 707 0.49 -11.59 13.04
CA ALA A 707 0.07 -10.24 12.67
C ALA A 707 -1.36 -10.07 12.13
N ASP A 708 -2.22 -11.04 12.36
CA ASP A 708 -3.65 -10.93 12.11
C ASP A 708 -4.27 -9.85 13.01
N VAL A 709 -5.25 -9.15 12.44
CA VAL A 709 -6.15 -8.27 13.17
C VAL A 709 -7.51 -8.92 13.22
N CYS A 710 -8.18 -8.81 14.36
CA CYS A 710 -9.55 -9.27 14.53
C CYS A 710 -10.46 -8.11 14.85
N VAL A 711 -11.70 -8.22 14.39
CA VAL A 711 -12.79 -7.35 14.78
C VAL A 711 -13.46 -7.96 16.01
N CYS A 712 -13.66 -7.14 17.03
CA CYS A 712 -14.46 -7.44 18.21
C CYS A 712 -15.73 -6.60 18.18
N ILE A 713 -16.90 -7.24 18.13
CA ILE A 713 -18.21 -6.60 18.22
C ILE A 713 -18.77 -6.87 19.62
N TYR A 714 -19.07 -5.79 20.34
CA TYR A 714 -19.68 -5.81 21.67
C TYR A 714 -21.05 -5.10 21.69
N ASP A 715 -21.65 -4.93 20.51
CA ASP A 715 -23.03 -4.49 20.35
C ASP A 715 -24.01 -5.54 20.91
N ALA A 716 -24.78 -5.18 21.93
CA ALA A 716 -25.66 -6.10 22.62
C ALA A 716 -26.73 -6.73 21.71
N ASN A 717 -27.24 -6.00 20.70
CA ASN A 717 -28.26 -6.51 19.79
C ASN A 717 -27.66 -7.53 18.83
N LEU A 718 -26.47 -7.26 18.27
CA LEU A 718 -25.79 -8.22 17.40
C LEU A 718 -25.34 -9.46 18.18
N VAL A 719 -24.72 -9.29 19.35
CA VAL A 719 -24.20 -10.39 20.17
C VAL A 719 -25.32 -11.30 20.69
N LYS A 720 -26.45 -10.73 21.12
CA LYS A 720 -27.57 -11.51 21.70
C LYS A 720 -28.24 -12.41 20.67
N ASN A 721 -28.42 -11.93 19.44
CA ASN A 721 -29.12 -12.67 18.39
C ASN A 721 -28.23 -13.66 17.63
N PHE A 722 -26.90 -13.55 17.76
CA PHE A 722 -25.96 -14.46 17.13
C PHE A 722 -25.94 -15.83 17.82
N HIS A 723 -26.09 -16.89 17.04
CA HIS A 723 -25.98 -18.29 17.46
C HIS A 723 -24.63 -18.86 17.02
N THR A 724 -23.87 -19.43 17.96
CA THR A 724 -22.58 -20.07 17.64
C THR A 724 -22.82 -21.34 16.82
N PRO A 725 -22.34 -21.41 15.57
CA PRO A 725 -22.51 -22.61 14.74
C PRO A 725 -21.48 -23.68 15.12
N ALA A 726 -21.72 -24.91 14.64
CA ALA A 726 -20.72 -25.97 14.71
C ALA A 726 -19.51 -25.62 13.82
N ILE A 727 -18.32 -26.08 14.23
CA ILE A 727 -17.08 -25.86 13.46
C ILE A 727 -17.19 -26.53 12.09
N ASN A 728 -16.88 -25.77 11.04
CA ASN A 728 -16.89 -26.24 9.66
C ASN A 728 -15.47 -26.56 9.20
N ASP A 729 -15.08 -27.83 9.26
CA ASP A 729 -13.81 -28.31 8.72
C ASP A 729 -13.98 -28.92 7.30
N PRO A 730 -12.94 -28.85 6.45
CA PRO A 730 -12.96 -29.53 5.16
C PRO A 730 -12.98 -31.06 5.35
N PRO A 731 -13.66 -31.81 4.45
CA PRO A 731 -13.60 -33.27 4.44
C PRO A 731 -12.16 -33.78 4.31
N ALA A 732 -11.86 -34.96 4.88
CA ALA A 732 -10.50 -35.52 4.88
C ALA A 732 -9.92 -35.73 3.47
N ASP A 733 -10.76 -36.03 2.48
CA ASP A 733 -10.37 -36.23 1.08
C ASP A 733 -10.45 -34.96 0.22
N PHE A 734 -10.65 -33.79 0.85
CA PHE A 734 -10.81 -32.52 0.15
C PHE A 734 -9.59 -32.15 -0.69
N MET A 735 -8.37 -32.30 -0.15
CA MET A 735 -7.14 -31.94 -0.86
C MET A 735 -6.95 -32.81 -2.11
N GLU A 736 -7.00 -34.14 -1.94
CA GLU A 736 -6.79 -35.12 -3.02
C GLU A 736 -7.81 -34.98 -4.17
N LYS A 737 -9.06 -34.62 -3.87
CA LYS A 737 -10.11 -34.48 -4.88
C LYS A 737 -10.04 -33.20 -5.70
N ASN A 738 -9.39 -32.14 -5.19
CA ASN A 738 -9.49 -30.81 -5.77
C ASN A 738 -8.15 -30.24 -6.25
N PHE A 739 -7.02 -30.72 -5.71
CA PHE A 739 -5.69 -30.19 -5.97
C PHE A 739 -4.75 -31.27 -6.51
N GLU A 740 -3.72 -30.84 -7.22
CA GLU A 740 -2.61 -31.69 -7.63
C GLU A 740 -1.84 -32.22 -6.40
N SER A 741 -1.28 -33.44 -6.50
CA SER A 741 -0.60 -34.13 -5.39
C SER A 741 0.65 -33.38 -4.92
N GLU A 742 0.85 -33.28 -3.60
CA GLU A 742 2.01 -32.63 -2.99
C GLU A 742 3.36 -33.28 -3.36
N GLY A 743 3.34 -34.57 -3.74
CA GLY A 743 4.55 -35.33 -4.07
C GLY A 743 5.27 -34.89 -5.35
N SER A 744 4.68 -34.00 -6.15
CA SER A 744 5.31 -33.42 -7.34
C SER A 744 6.01 -32.08 -7.07
N ILE A 745 6.01 -31.57 -5.82
CA ILE A 745 6.61 -30.28 -5.50
C ILE A 745 8.10 -30.45 -5.26
N GLU A 746 8.90 -29.92 -6.19
CA GLU A 746 10.36 -29.89 -6.12
C GLU A 746 10.85 -29.21 -4.82
N GLN A 747 11.83 -29.82 -4.16
CA GLN A 747 12.43 -29.29 -2.95
C GLN A 747 13.64 -28.42 -3.27
N VAL A 748 14.01 -27.53 -2.34
CA VAL A 748 15.18 -26.65 -2.52
C VAL A 748 16.49 -27.46 -2.66
N HIS A 749 16.59 -28.63 -2.02
CA HIS A 749 17.76 -29.49 -2.19
C HIS A 749 17.94 -29.98 -3.64
N ASP A 750 16.86 -30.34 -4.33
CA ASP A 750 16.90 -30.80 -5.72
C ASP A 750 17.41 -29.70 -6.65
N LEU A 751 16.91 -28.47 -6.43
CA LEU A 751 17.39 -27.29 -7.12
C LEU A 751 18.87 -27.04 -6.84
N HIS A 752 19.29 -27.12 -5.57
CA HIS A 752 20.67 -26.85 -5.18
C HIS A 752 21.66 -27.82 -5.86
N GLU A 753 21.36 -29.12 -5.85
CA GLU A 753 22.18 -30.13 -6.52
C GLU A 753 22.25 -29.89 -8.03
N ARG A 754 21.12 -29.55 -8.67
CA ARG A 754 21.06 -29.25 -10.10
C ARG A 754 21.87 -28.01 -10.47
N LEU A 755 21.77 -26.94 -9.68
CA LEU A 755 22.51 -25.70 -9.90
C LEU A 755 24.03 -25.88 -9.76
N GLN A 756 24.48 -26.83 -8.93
CA GLN A 756 25.90 -27.19 -8.79
C GLN A 756 26.42 -28.07 -9.94
N ALA A 757 25.54 -28.81 -10.61
CA ALA A 757 25.91 -29.74 -11.68
C ALA A 757 26.08 -29.07 -13.07
N VAL A 758 25.69 -27.81 -13.22
CA VAL A 758 25.70 -27.08 -14.50
C VAL A 758 26.70 -25.91 -14.49
N ALA A 759 27.07 -25.41 -15.67
CA ALA A 759 27.92 -24.23 -15.79
C ALA A 759 27.25 -22.98 -15.19
N ALA A 760 28.03 -22.03 -14.65
CA ALA A 760 27.52 -20.85 -13.95
C ALA A 760 26.48 -20.03 -14.74
N SER A 761 26.67 -19.87 -16.06
CA SER A 761 25.72 -19.13 -16.91
C SER A 761 24.35 -19.82 -17.06
N ILE A 762 24.34 -21.15 -17.03
CA ILE A 762 23.11 -21.96 -17.07
C ILE A 762 22.47 -21.95 -15.68
N SER A 763 23.28 -22.10 -14.63
CA SER A 763 22.86 -22.04 -13.23
C SER A 763 22.09 -20.74 -12.92
N GLN A 764 22.65 -19.59 -13.30
CA GLN A 764 22.02 -18.28 -13.10
C GLN A 764 20.66 -18.18 -13.81
N ARG A 765 20.51 -18.74 -15.01
CA ARG A 765 19.25 -18.73 -15.76
C ARG A 765 18.20 -19.61 -15.11
N GLU A 766 18.56 -20.83 -14.72
CA GLU A 766 17.65 -21.74 -14.02
C GLU A 766 17.18 -21.14 -12.70
N LEU A 767 18.08 -20.50 -11.95
CA LEU A 767 17.74 -19.79 -10.72
C LEU A 767 16.75 -18.64 -10.96
N GLN A 768 16.97 -17.83 -12.00
CA GLN A 768 16.04 -16.75 -12.39
C GLN A 768 14.66 -17.31 -12.73
N GLU A 769 14.59 -18.38 -13.54
CA GLU A 769 13.34 -19.04 -13.93
C GLU A 769 12.54 -19.52 -12.71
N VAL A 770 13.22 -20.06 -11.70
CA VAL A 770 12.59 -20.45 -10.42
C VAL A 770 12.11 -19.22 -9.63
N LEU A 771 12.94 -18.20 -9.46
CA LEU A 771 12.62 -17.00 -8.66
C LEU A 771 11.42 -16.20 -9.23
N ILE A 772 11.23 -16.22 -10.55
CA ILE A 772 10.08 -15.59 -11.22
C ILE A 772 8.89 -16.52 -11.44
N SER A 773 8.97 -17.78 -11.02
CA SER A 773 7.86 -18.73 -11.16
C SER A 773 6.60 -18.26 -10.40
N GLY A 774 6.75 -17.40 -9.39
CA GLY A 774 5.65 -16.74 -8.68
C GLY A 774 4.84 -15.72 -9.51
N LEU A 775 5.24 -15.41 -10.75
CA LEU A 775 4.59 -14.39 -11.58
C LEU A 775 3.18 -14.78 -12.09
N SER A 776 2.76 -16.05 -11.99
CA SER A 776 1.39 -16.43 -12.39
C SER A 776 0.37 -16.06 -11.32
N ASP A 777 -0.74 -15.44 -11.74
CA ASP A 777 -1.85 -15.15 -10.85
C ASP A 777 -2.59 -16.45 -10.47
N ALA A 778 -2.60 -16.78 -9.17
CA ALA A 778 -3.48 -17.81 -8.67
C ALA A 778 -4.94 -17.33 -8.83
N PRO A 779 -5.90 -18.21 -9.14
CA PRO A 779 -7.29 -17.80 -9.38
C PRO A 779 -8.05 -17.41 -8.09
N VAL A 780 -7.39 -16.75 -7.13
CA VAL A 780 -7.93 -16.30 -5.83
C VAL A 780 -9.18 -15.44 -6.05
N GLY A 781 -9.08 -14.44 -6.93
CA GLY A 781 -10.20 -13.57 -7.28
C GLY A 781 -11.39 -14.32 -7.89
N LEU A 782 -11.12 -15.34 -8.72
CA LEU A 782 -12.17 -16.18 -9.29
C LEU A 782 -12.84 -17.05 -8.23
N TYR A 783 -12.08 -17.70 -7.34
CA TYR A 783 -12.65 -18.50 -6.27
C TYR A 783 -13.40 -17.66 -5.22
N SER A 784 -13.00 -16.40 -5.03
CA SER A 784 -13.79 -15.44 -4.25
C SER A 784 -15.16 -15.21 -4.89
N ILE A 785 -15.19 -14.94 -6.21
CA ILE A 785 -16.44 -14.80 -6.98
C ILE A 785 -17.27 -16.10 -6.93
N PHE A 786 -16.64 -17.26 -7.04
CA PHE A 786 -17.33 -18.55 -7.02
C PHE A 786 -18.01 -18.79 -5.68
N HIS A 787 -17.33 -18.50 -4.57
CA HIS A 787 -17.88 -18.58 -3.22
C HIS A 787 -19.09 -17.64 -3.05
N GLU A 788 -18.95 -16.38 -3.42
CA GLU A 788 -20.05 -15.40 -3.33
C GLU A 788 -21.27 -15.82 -4.15
N ASN A 789 -21.04 -16.26 -5.40
CA ASN A 789 -22.11 -16.75 -6.26
C ASN A 789 -22.74 -18.03 -5.71
N ALA A 790 -21.95 -18.93 -5.12
CA ALA A 790 -22.48 -20.14 -4.47
C ALA A 790 -23.33 -19.79 -3.24
N ALA A 791 -22.88 -18.88 -2.39
CA ALA A 791 -23.62 -18.40 -1.22
C ALA A 791 -24.97 -17.77 -1.62
N TYR A 792 -24.98 -16.98 -2.69
CA TYR A 792 -26.21 -16.41 -3.24
C TYR A 792 -27.12 -17.47 -3.88
N ALA A 793 -26.58 -18.44 -4.62
CA ALA A 793 -27.38 -19.41 -5.35
C ALA A 793 -27.97 -20.50 -4.46
N TYR A 794 -27.18 -21.03 -3.53
CA TYR A 794 -27.46 -22.27 -2.80
C TYR A 794 -27.66 -22.08 -1.28
N GLY A 795 -27.34 -20.92 -0.72
CA GLY A 795 -27.33 -20.69 0.73
C GLY A 795 -25.91 -20.73 1.31
N TYR A 796 -25.73 -20.15 2.50
CA TYR A 796 -24.41 -19.89 3.09
C TYR A 796 -23.74 -21.16 3.66
N ASP A 797 -24.51 -22.07 4.25
CA ASP A 797 -24.08 -23.36 4.81
C ASP A 797 -24.20 -24.55 3.83
N SER A 798 -24.60 -24.29 2.58
CA SER A 798 -24.73 -25.37 1.60
C SER A 798 -23.37 -26.06 1.36
N PRO A 799 -23.33 -27.39 1.14
CA PRO A 799 -22.09 -28.10 0.86
C PRO A 799 -21.28 -27.50 -0.31
N GLN A 800 -21.98 -26.91 -1.29
CA GLN A 800 -21.38 -26.25 -2.45
C GLN A 800 -20.67 -24.94 -2.05
N THR A 801 -21.29 -24.14 -1.18
CA THR A 801 -20.72 -22.90 -0.66
C THR A 801 -19.53 -23.17 0.26
N LEU A 802 -19.66 -24.14 1.17
CA LEU A 802 -18.57 -24.56 2.05
C LEU A 802 -17.37 -25.07 1.24
N ARG A 803 -17.61 -25.92 0.23
CA ARG A 803 -16.54 -26.37 -0.69
C ARG A 803 -15.85 -25.17 -1.36
N ALA A 804 -16.61 -24.21 -1.88
CA ALA A 804 -16.03 -23.03 -2.52
C ALA A 804 -15.22 -22.16 -1.54
N ALA A 805 -15.63 -22.06 -0.27
CA ALA A 805 -14.88 -21.39 0.78
C ALA A 805 -13.54 -22.10 1.06
N TYR A 806 -13.56 -23.43 1.19
CA TYR A 806 -12.33 -24.21 1.39
C TYR A 806 -11.39 -24.10 0.18
N MET A 807 -11.93 -24.13 -1.04
CA MET A 807 -11.15 -23.93 -2.26
C MET A 807 -10.48 -22.55 -2.26
N PHE A 808 -11.21 -21.50 -1.89
CA PHE A 808 -10.68 -20.16 -1.76
C PHE A 808 -9.51 -20.11 -0.77
N ASN A 809 -9.66 -20.67 0.43
CA ASN A 809 -8.62 -20.66 1.47
C ASN A 809 -7.32 -21.33 0.98
N VAL A 810 -7.42 -22.49 0.33
CA VAL A 810 -6.23 -23.19 -0.20
C VAL A 810 -5.61 -22.41 -1.37
N VAL A 811 -6.42 -21.83 -2.25
CA VAL A 811 -5.94 -21.03 -3.39
C VAL A 811 -5.29 -19.72 -2.91
N LEU A 812 -5.77 -19.11 -1.82
CA LEU A 812 -5.17 -17.93 -1.20
C LEU A 812 -3.73 -18.22 -0.75
N ASP A 813 -3.49 -19.39 -0.16
CA ASP A 813 -2.16 -19.81 0.27
C ASP A 813 -1.33 -20.52 -0.82
N SER A 814 -1.89 -20.78 -2.01
CA SER A 814 -1.22 -21.48 -3.11
C SER A 814 0.15 -20.93 -3.50
N ARG A 815 0.38 -19.61 -3.37
CA ARG A 815 1.72 -19.02 -3.62
C ARG A 815 2.78 -19.59 -2.69
N LYS A 816 2.42 -19.87 -1.43
CA LYS A 816 3.33 -20.40 -0.39
C LYS A 816 3.37 -21.92 -0.37
N THR A 817 2.24 -22.58 -0.63
CA THR A 817 2.10 -24.04 -0.52
C THR A 817 2.39 -24.75 -1.84
N GLY A 818 2.24 -24.07 -2.97
CA GLY A 818 2.38 -24.64 -4.32
C GLY A 818 1.15 -25.39 -4.81
N HIS A 819 0.05 -25.44 -4.05
CA HIS A 819 -1.16 -26.15 -4.46
C HIS A 819 -1.76 -25.57 -5.73
N ARG A 820 -2.01 -26.43 -6.72
CA ARG A 820 -2.68 -26.09 -7.98
C ARG A 820 -4.00 -26.83 -8.04
N VAL A 821 -5.05 -26.12 -8.42
CA VAL A 821 -6.36 -26.71 -8.65
C VAL A 821 -6.29 -27.62 -9.88
N LEU A 822 -6.84 -28.83 -9.79
CA LEU A 822 -6.98 -29.73 -10.94
C LEU A 822 -7.74 -29.04 -12.08
N ASN A 823 -7.21 -29.11 -13.31
CA ASN A 823 -7.77 -28.38 -14.45
C ASN A 823 -9.26 -28.70 -14.70
N ASP A 824 -9.66 -29.97 -14.61
CA ASP A 824 -11.05 -30.39 -14.80
C ASP A 824 -11.98 -29.82 -13.71
N ILE A 825 -11.47 -29.73 -12.48
CA ILE A 825 -12.18 -29.13 -11.35
C ILE A 825 -12.36 -27.63 -11.58
N PHE A 826 -11.29 -26.93 -11.97
CA PHE A 826 -11.35 -25.50 -12.28
C PHE A 826 -12.36 -25.21 -13.41
N GLN A 827 -12.34 -25.98 -14.50
CA GLN A 827 -13.28 -25.81 -15.60
C GLN A 827 -14.73 -26.12 -15.20
N SER A 828 -14.93 -27.09 -14.31
CA SER A 828 -16.24 -27.39 -13.72
C SER A 828 -16.76 -26.23 -12.87
N ASP A 829 -15.93 -25.72 -11.96
CA ASP A 829 -16.26 -24.60 -11.08
C ASP A 829 -16.52 -23.31 -11.88
N GLN A 830 -15.71 -23.03 -12.90
CA GLN A 830 -15.91 -21.90 -13.81
C GLN A 830 -17.25 -22.00 -14.56
N ARG A 831 -17.64 -23.18 -15.05
CA ARG A 831 -18.95 -23.38 -15.72
C ARG A 831 -20.12 -23.19 -14.76
N LYS A 832 -19.97 -23.61 -13.50
CA LYS A 832 -21.04 -23.59 -12.50
C LYS A 832 -21.20 -22.22 -11.85
N TYR A 833 -20.11 -21.61 -11.41
CA TYR A 833 -20.11 -20.39 -10.60
C TYR A 833 -19.53 -19.17 -11.31
N GLY A 834 -18.89 -19.31 -12.47
CA GLY A 834 -18.30 -18.20 -13.25
C GLY A 834 -19.31 -17.32 -13.99
N ARG A 835 -20.43 -16.99 -13.32
CA ARG A 835 -21.50 -16.11 -13.82
C ARG A 835 -21.44 -14.72 -13.20
N LYS A 836 -22.20 -13.78 -13.77
CA LYS A 836 -22.23 -12.40 -13.28
C LYS A 836 -22.73 -12.35 -11.83
N LYS A 837 -22.01 -11.63 -10.96
CA LYS A 837 -22.45 -11.40 -9.56
C LYS A 837 -23.88 -10.83 -9.53
N PRO A 838 -24.71 -11.19 -8.52
CA PRO A 838 -26.01 -10.56 -8.31
C PRO A 838 -25.86 -9.06 -8.06
N LEU A 839 -26.92 -8.28 -8.29
CA LEU A 839 -26.86 -6.81 -8.19
C LEU A 839 -26.40 -6.33 -6.81
N CYS A 840 -26.83 -7.02 -5.74
CA CYS A 840 -26.44 -6.74 -4.37
C CYS A 840 -24.97 -7.04 -4.02
N MET A 841 -24.20 -7.69 -4.91
CA MET A 841 -22.78 -8.00 -4.68
C MET A 841 -21.85 -7.27 -5.67
N ARG A 842 -22.39 -6.37 -6.50
CA ARG A 842 -21.59 -5.57 -7.43
C ARG A 842 -21.11 -4.31 -6.74
N GLY A 843 -19.79 -4.14 -6.65
CA GLY A 843 -19.19 -2.90 -6.17
C GLY A 843 -19.30 -1.75 -7.19
N VAL A 844 -18.89 -0.55 -6.78
CA VAL A 844 -18.86 0.67 -7.62
C VAL A 844 -17.98 0.46 -8.87
N GLU A 845 -16.89 -0.30 -8.73
CA GLU A 845 -15.87 -0.53 -9.76
C GLU A 845 -16.10 -1.80 -10.61
N ALA A 846 -17.12 -2.59 -10.26
CA ALA A 846 -17.35 -3.93 -10.84
C ALA A 846 -17.79 -3.90 -12.32
N GLU A 847 -18.03 -2.74 -12.92
CA GLU A 847 -18.25 -2.63 -14.38
C GLU A 847 -16.95 -2.79 -15.19
N THR A 848 -15.78 -2.67 -14.54
CA THR A 848 -14.45 -2.77 -15.17
C THR A 848 -13.66 -4.04 -14.82
N SER A 849 -14.23 -4.96 -14.03
CA SER A 849 -13.55 -6.21 -13.68
C SER A 849 -13.12 -6.99 -14.92
N ILE A 850 -11.82 -7.26 -15.01
CA ILE A 850 -11.18 -8.04 -16.09
C ILE A 850 -11.63 -9.51 -16.03
N TYR A 851 -12.17 -9.96 -14.88
CA TYR A 851 -12.83 -11.27 -14.73
C TYR A 851 -14.25 -11.24 -15.29
N GLY A 852 -14.48 -10.45 -16.34
CA GLY A 852 -15.76 -10.17 -16.98
C GLY A 852 -16.62 -11.42 -17.11
N THR A 853 -17.50 -11.61 -16.14
CA THR A 853 -18.42 -12.73 -16.10
C THR A 853 -19.52 -12.43 -17.11
N MET A 854 -19.38 -13.01 -18.31
CA MET A 854 -20.36 -12.89 -19.37
C MET A 854 -21.63 -13.68 -19.02
N GLY A 855 -22.79 -13.16 -19.43
CA GLY A 855 -24.08 -13.82 -19.26
C GLY A 855 -24.95 -13.28 -18.12
N ASN A 856 -26.06 -13.98 -17.88
CA ASN A 856 -27.05 -13.58 -16.88
C ASN A 856 -26.51 -13.78 -15.45
N PRO A 857 -27.01 -13.00 -14.46
CA PRO A 857 -26.71 -13.23 -13.06
C PRO A 857 -27.01 -14.68 -12.64
N ILE A 858 -26.25 -15.20 -11.68
CA ILE A 858 -26.54 -16.54 -11.15
C ILE A 858 -27.95 -16.56 -10.51
N PRO A 859 -28.83 -17.52 -10.87
CA PRO A 859 -30.14 -17.61 -10.26
C PRO A 859 -30.04 -18.12 -8.81
N ARG A 860 -30.95 -17.64 -7.95
CA ARG A 860 -31.10 -18.13 -6.58
C ARG A 860 -32.13 -19.27 -6.54
N SER A 861 -31.82 -20.36 -5.83
CA SER A 861 -32.70 -21.53 -5.72
C SER A 861 -34.06 -21.18 -5.10
N HIS A 862 -35.12 -21.78 -5.64
CA HIS A 862 -36.47 -21.67 -5.10
C HIS A 862 -36.55 -22.33 -3.72
N GLY A 863 -37.04 -21.63 -2.71
CA GLY A 863 -37.17 -22.12 -1.33
C GLY A 863 -36.15 -21.57 -0.34
N LEU A 864 -35.13 -20.83 -0.79
CA LEU A 864 -34.22 -20.11 0.11
C LEU A 864 -34.90 -18.85 0.69
N PRO A 865 -34.56 -18.45 1.93
CA PRO A 865 -35.05 -17.20 2.51
C PRO A 865 -34.58 -15.98 1.71
N PRO A 866 -35.20 -14.80 1.94
CA PRO A 866 -34.69 -13.53 1.43
C PRO A 866 -33.21 -13.39 1.71
N PHE A 867 -32.48 -12.80 0.77
CA PHE A 867 -31.05 -12.62 0.89
C PHE A 867 -30.74 -11.25 1.50
N VAL A 868 -30.01 -11.22 2.62
CA VAL A 868 -29.74 -10.00 3.41
C VAL A 868 -29.22 -8.82 2.57
N LEU A 869 -28.32 -9.06 1.62
CA LEU A 869 -27.76 -7.98 0.80
C LEU A 869 -28.79 -7.43 -0.22
N ASP A 870 -29.77 -8.23 -0.65
CA ASP A 870 -30.89 -7.73 -1.48
C ASP A 870 -31.85 -6.88 -0.64
N GLU A 871 -32.06 -7.23 0.63
CA GLU A 871 -32.84 -6.44 1.58
C GLU A 871 -32.19 -5.09 1.81
N LEU A 872 -30.89 -5.10 2.13
CA LEU A 872 -30.10 -3.90 2.36
C LEU A 872 -30.01 -3.02 1.10
N LEU A 873 -29.85 -3.61 -0.09
CA LEU A 873 -29.83 -2.84 -1.33
C LEU A 873 -31.17 -2.16 -1.59
N ARG A 874 -32.30 -2.85 -1.31
CA ARG A 874 -33.64 -2.27 -1.43
C ARG A 874 -33.86 -1.15 -0.42
N ALA A 875 -33.47 -1.35 0.84
CA ALA A 875 -33.58 -0.34 1.88
C ALA A 875 -32.70 0.89 1.59
N GLY A 876 -31.43 0.67 1.23
CA GLY A 876 -30.47 1.71 0.87
C GLY A 876 -30.93 2.57 -0.30
N LYS A 877 -31.52 1.98 -1.36
CA LYS A 877 -32.10 2.75 -2.47
C LYS A 877 -33.24 3.66 -2.04
N LYS A 878 -34.14 3.17 -1.17
CA LYS A 878 -35.23 4.01 -0.64
C LYS A 878 -34.69 5.18 0.16
N LEU A 879 -33.66 4.96 0.97
CA LEU A 879 -32.97 6.02 1.72
C LEU A 879 -32.27 7.01 0.77
N GLN A 880 -31.62 6.52 -0.28
CA GLN A 880 -30.99 7.36 -1.31
C GLN A 880 -31.98 8.31 -1.96
N ASP A 881 -33.09 7.76 -2.45
CA ASP A 881 -34.11 8.53 -3.15
C ASP A 881 -34.70 9.60 -2.22
N ALA A 882 -34.91 9.26 -0.94
CA ALA A 882 -35.39 10.19 0.07
C ALA A 882 -34.38 11.33 0.35
N HIS A 883 -33.10 11.01 0.59
CA HIS A 883 -32.07 12.00 0.87
C HIS A 883 -31.77 12.90 -0.34
N LEU A 884 -31.74 12.33 -1.55
CA LEU A 884 -31.58 13.13 -2.78
C LEU A 884 -32.78 14.05 -3.00
N ALA A 885 -34.01 13.54 -2.83
CA ALA A 885 -35.21 14.37 -2.94
C ALA A 885 -35.20 15.53 -1.92
N HIS A 886 -34.81 15.25 -0.67
CA HIS A 886 -34.63 16.27 0.35
C HIS A 886 -33.57 17.30 -0.04
N PHE A 887 -32.39 16.84 -0.50
CA PHE A 887 -31.32 17.73 -0.97
C PHE A 887 -31.81 18.66 -2.09
N GLU A 888 -32.51 18.14 -3.10
CA GLU A 888 -33.04 18.97 -4.19
C GLU A 888 -34.06 20.01 -3.71
N GLN A 889 -34.85 19.70 -2.68
CA GLN A 889 -35.81 20.64 -2.09
C GLN A 889 -35.14 21.82 -1.37
N LEU A 890 -33.89 21.66 -0.91
CA LEU A 890 -33.14 22.75 -0.28
C LEU A 890 -32.83 23.88 -1.27
N LYS A 891 -32.81 23.60 -2.58
CA LYS A 891 -32.65 24.61 -3.62
C LYS A 891 -33.92 25.46 -3.77
N LYS A 892 -34.06 26.49 -2.95
CA LYS A 892 -34.97 27.61 -3.27
C LYS A 892 -34.54 28.20 -4.62
N THR A 893 -35.50 28.57 -5.47
CA THR A 893 -35.26 29.36 -6.69
C THR A 893 -34.64 30.69 -6.30
N SER A 894 -33.31 30.74 -6.16
CA SER A 894 -32.58 31.99 -6.12
C SER A 894 -32.60 32.57 -7.54
N PRO A 895 -32.96 33.85 -7.72
CA PRO A 895 -32.66 34.53 -8.98
C PRO A 895 -31.16 34.42 -9.26
N GLU A 896 -30.76 34.36 -10.53
CA GLU A 896 -29.36 34.37 -10.98
C GLU A 896 -28.68 35.71 -10.63
N ASN A 897 -28.56 36.03 -9.34
CA ASN A 897 -27.82 37.19 -8.87
C ASN A 897 -26.34 36.81 -8.91
N ARG A 898 -25.61 37.46 -9.81
CA ARG A 898 -24.14 37.37 -9.86
C ARG A 898 -23.58 37.90 -8.55
N ASP A 899 -22.50 37.29 -8.07
CA ASP A 899 -21.82 37.73 -6.86
C ASP A 899 -21.11 39.07 -7.12
N GLU A 900 -21.64 40.14 -6.54
CA GLU A 900 -21.13 41.51 -6.72
C GLU A 900 -19.68 41.66 -6.24
N ASP A 901 -19.25 40.88 -5.24
CA ASP A 901 -17.87 40.93 -4.76
C ASP A 901 -16.89 40.51 -5.87
N LEU A 902 -17.32 39.57 -6.74
CA LEU A 902 -16.48 39.06 -7.82
C LEU A 902 -16.44 39.99 -9.04
N THR A 903 -17.43 40.88 -9.22
CA THR A 903 -17.45 41.85 -10.33
C THR A 903 -16.84 43.20 -9.94
N ARG A 904 -16.89 43.54 -8.65
CA ARG A 904 -16.43 44.82 -8.09
C ARG A 904 -15.02 45.24 -8.51
N PRO A 905 -13.97 44.38 -8.48
CA PRO A 905 -12.61 44.83 -8.83
C PRO A 905 -12.49 45.39 -10.25
N PHE A 906 -13.16 44.77 -11.22
CA PHE A 906 -13.15 45.25 -12.60
C PHE A 906 -14.02 46.50 -12.78
N GLU A 907 -15.16 46.55 -12.10
CA GLU A 907 -16.12 47.66 -12.18
C GLU A 907 -15.57 48.95 -11.55
N GLU A 908 -14.92 48.85 -10.40
CA GLU A 908 -14.24 49.98 -9.75
C GLU A 908 -13.06 50.48 -10.59
N ALA A 909 -12.24 49.57 -11.13
CA ALA A 909 -11.15 49.94 -12.01
C ALA A 909 -11.66 50.65 -13.28
N ALA A 910 -12.77 50.18 -13.85
CA ALA A 910 -13.40 50.81 -15.02
C ALA A 910 -14.02 52.18 -14.68
N ALA A 911 -14.63 52.34 -13.50
CA ALA A 911 -15.23 53.60 -13.06
C ALA A 911 -14.18 54.70 -12.78
N GLN A 912 -12.98 54.32 -12.38
CA GLN A 912 -11.87 55.23 -12.04
C GLN A 912 -10.83 55.34 -13.18
N ALA A 913 -11.11 54.78 -14.35
CA ALA A 913 -10.13 54.65 -15.43
C ALA A 913 -9.80 55.99 -16.13
N HIS A 914 -8.55 56.43 -16.01
CA HIS A 914 -7.95 57.42 -16.91
C HIS A 914 -7.65 56.76 -18.28
N PRO A 915 -7.59 57.48 -19.42
CA PRO A 915 -7.43 56.92 -20.78
C PRO A 915 -6.41 55.78 -20.96
N VAL A 916 -5.29 55.80 -20.25
CA VAL A 916 -4.26 54.74 -20.34
C VAL A 916 -4.68 53.46 -19.59
N LEU A 917 -5.29 53.58 -18.41
CA LEU A 917 -5.83 52.41 -17.69
C LEU A 917 -7.04 51.81 -18.42
N LYS A 918 -7.81 52.64 -19.12
CA LYS A 918 -8.92 52.19 -19.95
C LYS A 918 -8.45 51.27 -21.08
N ASN A 919 -7.36 51.63 -21.77
CA ASN A 919 -6.76 50.77 -22.80
C ASN A 919 -6.31 49.42 -22.22
N ASP A 920 -5.68 49.41 -21.04
CA ASP A 920 -5.26 48.16 -20.38
C ASP A 920 -6.46 47.28 -20.00
N LEU A 921 -7.57 47.86 -19.54
CA LEU A 921 -8.81 47.15 -19.23
C LEU A 921 -9.49 46.59 -20.48
N ASP A 922 -9.48 47.32 -21.59
CA ASP A 922 -10.01 46.86 -22.88
C ASP A 922 -9.21 45.66 -23.42
N LEU A 923 -7.87 45.67 -23.26
CA LEU A 923 -7.01 44.52 -23.58
C LEU A 923 -7.34 43.29 -22.73
N ILE A 924 -7.62 43.48 -21.43
CA ILE A 924 -8.04 42.40 -20.54
C ILE A 924 -9.40 41.82 -20.97
N ASP A 925 -10.38 42.68 -21.27
CA ASP A 925 -11.72 42.24 -21.65
C ASP A 925 -11.69 41.46 -22.99
N GLU A 926 -10.90 41.92 -23.96
CA GLU A 926 -10.71 41.21 -25.23
C GLU A 926 -9.99 39.87 -25.03
N HIS A 927 -8.93 39.83 -24.22
CA HIS A 927 -8.23 38.58 -23.86
C HIS A 927 -9.19 37.56 -23.25
N VAL A 928 -10.03 37.98 -22.31
CA VAL A 928 -11.03 37.11 -21.67
C VAL A 928 -12.06 36.62 -22.69
N ARG A 929 -12.65 37.52 -23.51
CA ARG A 929 -13.65 37.15 -24.51
C ARG A 929 -13.11 36.13 -25.51
N MET A 930 -11.87 36.33 -25.96
CA MET A 930 -11.19 35.42 -26.88
C MET A 930 -11.05 34.02 -26.27
N HIS A 931 -10.57 33.91 -25.03
CA HIS A 931 -10.40 32.61 -24.36
C HIS A 931 -11.73 31.93 -24.03
N VAL A 932 -12.77 32.69 -23.66
CA VAL A 932 -14.13 32.15 -23.45
C VAL A 932 -14.70 31.56 -24.75
N ARG A 933 -14.52 32.25 -25.88
CA ARG A 933 -14.94 31.72 -27.20
C ARG A 933 -14.19 30.43 -27.55
N GLN A 934 -12.87 30.39 -27.37
CA GLN A 934 -12.07 29.19 -27.61
C GLN A 934 -12.50 28.02 -26.69
N TRP A 935 -12.78 28.31 -25.42
CA TRP A 935 -13.31 27.32 -24.48
C TRP A 935 -14.65 26.75 -24.93
N GLN A 936 -15.57 27.62 -25.37
CA GLN A 936 -16.88 27.20 -25.89
C GLN A 936 -16.72 26.30 -27.13
N GLN A 937 -15.85 26.67 -28.08
CA GLN A 937 -15.55 25.87 -29.26
C GLN A 937 -14.98 24.48 -28.90
N LEU A 938 -14.03 24.41 -27.96
CA LEU A 938 -13.48 23.15 -27.44
C LEU A 938 -14.54 22.31 -26.70
N SER A 939 -15.51 22.96 -26.05
CA SER A 939 -16.60 22.27 -25.37
C SER A 939 -17.54 21.57 -26.37
N THR A 940 -17.75 22.18 -27.55
CA THR A 940 -18.62 21.66 -28.62
C THR A 940 -17.93 20.69 -29.59
N LEU A 941 -16.60 20.67 -29.66
CA LEU A 941 -15.83 19.75 -30.50
C LEU A 941 -16.10 18.29 -30.10
N GLN A 942 -16.82 17.57 -30.97
CA GLN A 942 -16.85 16.11 -31.04
C GLN A 942 -15.64 15.66 -31.85
N LEU A 943 -14.67 15.02 -31.19
CA LEU A 943 -13.57 14.35 -31.88
C LEU A 943 -14.02 12.90 -32.14
N ASP A 944 -13.93 12.46 -33.39
CA ASP A 944 -14.41 11.17 -33.87
C ASP A 944 -13.86 9.99 -33.05
N GLY A 945 -14.75 9.06 -32.69
CA GLY A 945 -14.38 7.78 -32.07
C GLY A 945 -15.25 7.27 -30.91
N SER A 946 -16.42 7.84 -30.63
CA SER A 946 -17.35 7.28 -29.62
C SER A 946 -18.78 7.18 -30.17
N PRO A 947 -19.39 5.98 -30.21
CA PRO A 947 -20.70 5.80 -30.86
C PRO A 947 -21.80 6.54 -30.08
N ALA A 948 -22.57 7.33 -30.82
CA ALA A 948 -23.73 8.05 -30.31
C ALA A 948 -24.82 7.08 -29.86
N LYS A 949 -25.27 7.19 -28.60
CA LYS A 949 -26.58 6.66 -28.16
C LYS A 949 -27.58 7.82 -28.04
N PRO A 950 -28.83 7.65 -28.50
CA PRO A 950 -29.84 8.70 -28.47
C PRO A 950 -30.30 9.03 -27.04
N ARG A 951 -30.59 10.31 -26.81
CA ARG A 951 -31.09 10.88 -25.54
C ARG A 951 -32.57 10.54 -25.34
N VAL A 952 -32.89 9.70 -24.35
CA VAL A 952 -34.04 9.86 -23.42
C VAL A 952 -33.72 9.11 -22.13
N SER A 953 -32.99 9.73 -21.19
CA SER A 953 -32.93 9.39 -19.76
C SER A 953 -32.19 10.51 -19.01
N PRO A 954 -32.44 10.76 -17.71
CA PRO A 954 -31.68 11.74 -16.94
C PRO A 954 -30.19 11.39 -17.03
N LYS A 955 -29.39 12.37 -17.43
CA LYS A 955 -27.95 12.18 -17.70
C LYS A 955 -27.28 11.51 -16.50
N LYS A 956 -26.78 10.28 -16.70
CA LYS A 956 -25.74 9.71 -15.83
C LYS A 956 -24.56 10.68 -15.86
N PHE A 957 -24.31 11.34 -14.73
CA PHE A 957 -23.13 12.17 -14.53
C PHE A 957 -21.89 11.27 -14.49
N PRO A 958 -20.74 11.71 -15.02
CA PRO A 958 -19.53 10.91 -14.97
C PRO A 958 -18.95 10.97 -13.54
N SER A 959 -19.44 10.12 -12.65
CA SER A 959 -18.64 9.64 -11.53
C SER A 959 -17.63 8.65 -12.11
N LYS A 960 -16.45 9.14 -12.50
CA LYS A 960 -15.32 8.25 -12.76
C LYS A 960 -14.45 8.23 -11.52
N PRO A 961 -14.24 7.05 -10.91
CA PRO A 961 -13.19 6.85 -9.94
C PRO A 961 -11.83 7.18 -10.58
N ALA A 962 -10.96 7.86 -9.83
CA ALA A 962 -9.55 7.98 -10.15
C ALA A 962 -8.96 6.57 -10.14
N GLY A 963 -8.57 6.08 -11.31
CA GLY A 963 -8.08 4.71 -11.46
C GLY A 963 -7.59 4.50 -12.87
N LYS A 964 -6.27 4.54 -13.02
CA LYS A 964 -5.48 4.47 -14.27
C LYS A 964 -5.42 5.82 -15.01
N ALA A 965 -4.24 6.45 -14.92
CA ALA A 965 -3.83 7.54 -15.79
C ALA A 965 -3.96 7.10 -17.26
N ARG A 966 -5.12 7.40 -17.87
CA ARG A 966 -5.27 7.28 -19.32
C ARG A 966 -4.28 8.23 -19.98
N PRO A 967 -3.71 7.88 -21.14
CA PRO A 967 -2.98 8.84 -21.94
C PRO A 967 -3.89 10.06 -22.17
N LYS A 968 -3.40 11.25 -21.77
CA LYS A 968 -4.15 12.52 -21.90
C LYS A 968 -4.68 12.62 -23.33
N THR A 969 -6.00 12.74 -23.46
CA THR A 969 -6.62 12.86 -24.78
C THR A 969 -6.15 14.15 -25.45
N GLU A 970 -6.21 14.22 -26.78
CA GLU A 970 -5.88 15.46 -27.51
C GLU A 970 -6.69 16.66 -27.00
N LYS A 971 -7.95 16.41 -26.63
CA LYS A 971 -8.84 17.39 -25.99
C LYS A 971 -8.28 17.90 -24.66
N ASP A 972 -7.73 17.03 -23.81
CA ASP A 972 -7.12 17.42 -22.54
C ASP A 972 -5.88 18.31 -22.74
N ARG A 973 -5.06 17.99 -23.75
CA ARG A 973 -3.88 18.81 -24.11
C ARG A 973 -4.28 20.19 -24.64
N LEU A 974 -5.39 20.29 -25.36
CA LEU A 974 -5.94 21.56 -25.84
C LEU A 974 -6.47 22.41 -24.68
N TYR A 975 -7.20 21.80 -23.74
CA TYR A 975 -7.64 22.50 -22.52
C TYR A 975 -6.48 23.02 -21.67
N GLN A 976 -5.40 22.24 -21.55
CA GLN A 976 -4.20 22.66 -20.83
C GLN A 976 -3.53 23.87 -21.48
N ARG A 977 -3.31 23.82 -22.80
CA ARG A 977 -2.74 24.95 -23.57
C ARG A 977 -3.59 26.21 -23.47
N LEU A 978 -4.92 26.06 -23.54
CA LEU A 978 -5.84 27.18 -23.38
C LEU A 978 -5.67 27.86 -22.02
N GLY A 979 -5.61 27.09 -20.93
CA GLY A 979 -5.44 27.66 -19.60
C GLY A 979 -4.06 28.29 -19.38
N GLU A 980 -2.99 27.70 -19.93
CA GLU A 980 -1.64 28.29 -19.88
C GLU A 980 -1.57 29.64 -20.60
N SER A 981 -2.27 29.76 -21.74
CA SER A 981 -2.43 31.02 -22.47
C SER A 981 -3.26 32.02 -21.68
N PHE A 982 -4.36 31.59 -21.07
CA PHE A 982 -5.23 32.44 -20.26
C PHE A 982 -4.49 33.07 -19.07
N VAL A 983 -3.76 32.25 -18.31
CA VAL A 983 -3.01 32.68 -17.12
C VAL A 983 -1.86 33.62 -17.46
N ARG A 984 -1.31 33.55 -18.68
CA ARG A 984 -0.25 34.46 -19.14
C ARG A 984 -0.73 35.92 -19.22
N GLY A 985 -2.02 36.14 -19.45
CA GLY A 985 -2.59 37.47 -19.63
C GLY A 985 -2.33 38.06 -21.02
N PRO A 986 -2.93 39.23 -21.33
CA PRO A 986 -2.72 39.95 -22.59
C PRO A 986 -1.31 40.57 -22.69
N ASP A 987 -0.76 40.57 -23.90
CA ASP A 987 0.45 41.33 -24.24
C ASP A 987 0.12 42.82 -24.43
N GLY A 988 1.07 43.70 -24.13
CA GLY A 988 0.93 45.15 -24.40
C GLY A 988 0.29 45.98 -23.28
N LEU A 989 0.16 45.44 -22.06
CA LEU A 989 -0.27 46.21 -20.88
C LEU A 989 0.73 47.32 -20.55
N HIS A 990 0.25 48.52 -20.25
CA HIS A 990 1.06 49.69 -19.91
C HIS A 990 1.21 49.89 -18.40
N ILE A 991 0.17 50.39 -17.73
CA ILE A 991 0.19 50.71 -16.29
C ILE A 991 0.13 49.41 -15.48
N LEU A 992 -0.71 48.48 -15.92
CA LEU A 992 -0.94 47.22 -15.23
C LEU A 992 0.25 46.26 -15.29
N SER A 993 1.19 46.45 -16.23
CA SER A 993 2.42 45.65 -16.31
C SER A 993 3.31 45.77 -15.06
N ALA A 994 3.24 46.90 -14.35
CA ALA A 994 3.99 47.16 -13.12
C ALA A 994 3.33 46.58 -11.85
N LEU A 995 2.09 46.07 -11.95
CA LEU A 995 1.30 45.56 -10.83
C LEU A 995 0.74 44.15 -11.12
N PRO A 996 1.59 43.10 -11.19
CA PRO A 996 1.16 41.77 -11.61
C PRO A 996 0.00 41.17 -10.78
N GLY A 997 -0.04 41.47 -9.47
CA GLY A 997 -1.13 41.02 -8.59
C GLY A 997 -2.49 41.61 -8.98
N ALA A 998 -2.53 42.89 -9.35
CA ALA A 998 -3.75 43.57 -9.78
C ALA A 998 -4.25 43.03 -11.13
N VAL A 999 -3.34 42.67 -12.04
CA VAL A 999 -3.69 42.08 -13.34
C VAL A 999 -4.45 40.77 -13.18
N HIS A 1000 -3.97 39.87 -12.33
CA HIS A 1000 -4.64 38.58 -12.10
C HIS A 1000 -6.03 38.76 -11.46
N THR A 1001 -6.18 39.72 -10.53
CA THR A 1001 -7.49 40.07 -9.95
C THR A 1001 -8.47 40.57 -11.02
N LEU A 1002 -8.03 41.50 -11.88
CA LEU A 1002 -8.86 42.09 -12.93
C LEU A 1002 -9.23 41.07 -14.01
N ILE A 1003 -8.30 40.22 -14.44
CA ILE A 1003 -8.57 39.11 -15.37
C ILE A 1003 -9.60 38.15 -14.78
N ALA A 1004 -9.47 37.76 -13.51
CA ALA A 1004 -10.42 36.86 -12.85
C ALA A 1004 -11.83 37.47 -12.75
N SER A 1005 -11.92 38.74 -12.35
CA SER A 1005 -13.18 39.49 -12.27
C SER A 1005 -13.84 39.66 -13.65
N ALA A 1006 -13.07 40.03 -14.69
CA ALA A 1006 -13.54 40.08 -16.07
C ALA A 1006 -14.01 38.71 -16.58
N ALA A 1007 -13.27 37.64 -16.29
CA ALA A 1007 -13.65 36.28 -16.64
C ALA A 1007 -14.97 35.85 -16.00
N TYR A 1008 -15.20 36.21 -14.74
CA TYR A 1008 -16.47 35.94 -14.05
C TYR A 1008 -17.64 36.70 -14.69
N ARG A 1009 -17.42 37.98 -15.05
CA ARG A 1009 -18.41 38.80 -15.78
C ARG A 1009 -18.76 38.20 -17.15
N ALA A 1010 -17.78 37.65 -17.86
CA ALA A 1010 -17.97 37.06 -19.18
C ALA A 1010 -18.64 35.67 -19.11
N ASN A 1011 -18.13 34.76 -18.29
CA ASN A 1011 -18.68 33.41 -18.12
C ASN A 1011 -18.26 32.76 -16.80
N VAL A 1012 -19.22 32.55 -15.90
CA VAL A 1012 -18.98 32.01 -14.55
C VAL A 1012 -18.30 30.63 -14.57
N LYS A 1013 -18.74 29.71 -15.44
CA LYS A 1013 -18.17 28.34 -15.50
C LYS A 1013 -16.72 28.35 -15.98
N PHE A 1014 -16.41 29.19 -16.96
CA PHE A 1014 -15.04 29.39 -17.44
C PHE A 1014 -14.16 29.98 -16.33
N ALA A 1015 -14.65 31.00 -15.63
CA ALA A 1015 -13.92 31.70 -14.59
C ALA A 1015 -13.52 30.77 -13.44
N PHE A 1016 -14.44 29.97 -12.89
CA PHE A 1016 -14.09 29.01 -11.83
C PHE A 1016 -13.17 27.88 -12.28
N ARG A 1017 -13.06 27.60 -13.59
CA ARG A 1017 -12.15 26.58 -14.11
C ARG A 1017 -10.71 27.09 -14.25
N PHE A 1018 -10.53 28.33 -14.67
CA PHE A 1018 -9.21 28.89 -15.04
C PHE A 1018 -8.71 30.01 -14.13
N ALA A 1019 -9.58 30.59 -13.30
CA ALA A 1019 -9.27 31.68 -12.37
C ALA A 1019 -9.70 31.35 -10.92
N PHE A 1020 -9.86 30.07 -10.58
CA PHE A 1020 -10.41 29.60 -9.30
C PHE A 1020 -9.77 30.29 -8.09
N ARG A 1021 -8.43 30.24 -8.01
CA ARG A 1021 -7.68 30.77 -6.86
C ARG A 1021 -7.85 32.28 -6.71
N ASP A 1022 -7.84 33.01 -7.81
CA ASP A 1022 -7.96 34.47 -7.78
C ASP A 1022 -9.41 34.89 -7.46
N LEU A 1023 -10.43 34.13 -7.87
CA LEU A 1023 -11.82 34.34 -7.43
C LEU A 1023 -12.00 34.09 -5.93
N CYS A 1024 -11.41 33.02 -5.39
CA CYS A 1024 -11.41 32.77 -3.94
C CYS A 1024 -10.72 33.91 -3.19
N ARG A 1025 -9.61 34.45 -3.72
CA ARG A 1025 -8.93 35.61 -3.12
C ARG A 1025 -9.84 36.84 -3.09
N ILE A 1026 -10.51 37.18 -4.20
CA ILE A 1026 -11.41 38.33 -4.28
C ILE A 1026 -12.53 38.20 -3.23
N LYS A 1027 -13.14 37.01 -3.11
CA LYS A 1027 -14.21 36.79 -2.14
C LYS A 1027 -13.73 36.88 -0.69
N ALA A 1028 -12.56 36.33 -0.41
CA ALA A 1028 -11.95 36.40 0.91
C ALA A 1028 -11.56 37.84 1.29
N GLU A 1029 -11.07 38.65 0.34
CA GLU A 1029 -10.78 40.08 0.54
C GLU A 1029 -12.04 40.86 0.93
N ALA A 1030 -13.17 40.60 0.28
CA ALA A 1030 -14.46 41.21 0.63
C ALA A 1030 -14.96 40.81 2.03
N SER A 1031 -14.57 39.63 2.52
CA SER A 1031 -15.02 39.07 3.81
C SER A 1031 -14.02 39.28 4.96
N GLY A 1032 -12.82 39.79 4.68
CA GLY A 1032 -11.72 39.96 5.66
C GLY A 1032 -10.62 38.91 5.50
N LEU A 1033 -9.63 39.20 4.66
CA LEU A 1033 -8.54 38.28 4.31
C LEU A 1033 -7.48 38.13 5.42
N ILE A 1034 -7.12 36.89 5.73
CA ILE A 1034 -5.93 36.53 6.52
C ILE A 1034 -4.99 35.68 5.65
N ALA A 1035 -3.73 36.07 5.55
CA ALA A 1035 -2.76 35.43 4.66
C ALA A 1035 -2.07 34.21 5.32
N PHE A 1036 -2.08 33.07 4.63
CA PHE A 1036 -1.34 31.86 4.99
C PHE A 1036 -0.45 31.39 3.84
N THR A 1037 0.67 30.72 4.16
CA THR A 1037 1.42 29.97 3.16
C THR A 1037 0.65 28.70 2.77
N PRO A 1038 0.78 28.20 1.52
CA PRO A 1038 0.09 26.97 1.11
C PRO A 1038 0.43 25.76 1.99
N SER A 1039 1.69 25.61 2.38
CA SER A 1039 2.13 24.50 3.25
C SER A 1039 1.51 24.55 4.65
N PHE A 1040 1.23 25.75 5.16
CA PHE A 1040 0.55 25.93 6.44
C PHE A 1040 -0.94 25.65 6.32
N ALA A 1041 -1.61 26.24 5.31
CA ALA A 1041 -3.04 26.07 5.07
C ALA A 1041 -3.43 24.60 4.83
N GLU A 1042 -2.60 23.85 4.11
CA GLU A 1042 -2.80 22.42 3.81
C GLU A 1042 -2.80 21.51 5.05
N LEU A 1043 -2.20 21.94 6.17
CA LEU A 1043 -2.11 21.17 7.42
C LEU A 1043 -3.10 21.62 8.49
N MET A 1044 -3.90 22.66 8.23
CA MET A 1044 -4.90 23.11 9.19
C MET A 1044 -6.06 22.11 9.29
N ALA A 1045 -6.52 21.88 10.51
CA ALA A 1045 -7.71 21.10 10.82
C ALA A 1045 -8.49 21.79 11.95
N MET A 1046 -9.81 21.57 11.98
CA MET A 1046 -10.66 22.07 13.04
C MET A 1046 -10.48 21.19 14.29
N PRO A 1047 -10.12 21.76 15.47
CA PRO A 1047 -10.04 20.99 16.70
C PRO A 1047 -11.41 20.41 17.08
N SER A 1048 -11.43 19.20 17.64
CA SER A 1048 -12.68 18.56 18.09
C SER A 1048 -13.43 19.37 19.14
N SER A 1049 -12.71 20.13 19.97
CA SER A 1049 -13.31 21.09 20.90
C SER A 1049 -14.08 22.20 20.19
N ALA A 1050 -13.54 22.74 19.09
CA ALA A 1050 -14.22 23.76 18.29
C ALA A 1050 -15.48 23.20 17.62
N VAL A 1051 -15.40 21.99 17.05
CA VAL A 1051 -16.57 21.29 16.48
C VAL A 1051 -17.69 21.14 17.51
N ARG A 1052 -17.36 20.74 18.75
CA ARG A 1052 -18.35 20.61 19.84
C ARG A 1052 -19.00 21.94 20.20
N VAL A 1053 -18.22 23.01 20.34
CA VAL A 1053 -18.75 24.35 20.66
C VAL A 1053 -19.68 24.83 19.55
N LEU A 1054 -19.27 24.73 18.29
CA LEU A 1054 -20.10 25.12 17.15
C LEU A 1054 -21.42 24.32 17.10
N ALA A 1055 -21.35 23.02 17.33
CA ALA A 1055 -22.54 22.16 17.35
C ALA A 1055 -23.52 22.53 18.49
N GLN A 1056 -23.03 22.94 19.65
CA GLN A 1056 -23.86 23.39 20.78
C GLN A 1056 -24.49 24.76 20.53
N MET A 1057 -23.73 25.71 19.99
CA MET A 1057 -24.24 27.04 19.65
C MET A 1057 -25.42 26.98 18.67
N ASN A 1058 -25.47 25.96 17.82
CA ASN A 1058 -26.60 25.71 16.92
C ASN A 1058 -27.85 25.17 17.64
N GLN A 1059 -27.69 24.47 18.76
CA GLN A 1059 -28.83 23.97 19.56
C GLN A 1059 -29.47 25.07 20.41
N ASP A 1060 -28.68 26.06 20.82
CA ASP A 1060 -29.12 27.19 21.64
C ASP A 1060 -29.63 28.39 20.81
N ALA A 1061 -29.55 28.33 19.48
CA ALA A 1061 -30.10 29.36 18.61
C ALA A 1061 -31.64 29.23 18.61
N PRO A 1062 -32.41 30.22 19.11
CA PRO A 1062 -33.86 30.18 19.01
C PRO A 1062 -34.24 30.08 17.54
N HIS A 1063 -35.10 29.12 17.20
CA HIS A 1063 -35.79 29.08 15.90
C HIS A 1063 -36.54 30.40 15.72
N LEU A 1064 -35.90 31.37 15.07
CA LEU A 1064 -36.45 32.66 14.68
C LEU A 1064 -37.16 32.55 13.33
#